data_AF-A0A2V8PSE4-F1
#
_entry.id   AF-A0A2V8PSE4-F1
#
_cell.length_a   1.000
_cell.length_b   1.000
_cell.length_c   1.000
_cell.angle_alpha   90.00
_cell.angle_beta   90.00
_cell.angle_gamma   90.00
#
_symmetry.space_group_name_H-M   'P 1'
#
loop_
_entity.id
_entity.type
_entity.pdbx_description
1 polymer ?
#
loop_
_entity_poly.entity_id
_entity_poly.type
_entity_poly.pdbx_seq_one_letter_code
_entity_poly.pdbx_strand_id
1 'polypeptide(L)'
;MQHRPFLLRSLFILAAMASPVFAQLPMPADQPAPRSDRNSQLAHEQLIEKTRRGKIDVYFVGDSITRRWGATDYPDFLANWKQNFFGWNAANFGWGGDTIQNILWRLENGELDDVNPKIIVILAGTNNVGRDASDDNKVADITKGIKALVDLCRKKAPHATIVLTAIFPRNDSMAVIPTINRINDNIARFADWKTVRFLNINHRLADKDGALFEGVAVDKLHPSLKGYQIWADALKPIFAEILGPPAATDQAPPATGDPSAVRKSDSSLSSTRAQTQTTLKETFKNVFMIGASLNRRHIFEEDPRMSALIVSQFNTITPENVLKWGLVHPAPDKYDFAAPDRYVALGEKYHMFIVGHTLVWHQQTPAWVFQDETGNPTDRVTLLKRLREHIMTVVGRYKGRIKGWDVVNEALNQDGTMRQSPWMKIIGEDYLAKAFEFAHEADPNAQLYYNDYDLELAAKREGAVELIKKLKAEGVPLTAIGLQNHNRIDWPTVADEDATIGAFEGLGIKVNITELDVDVLPRTTKPGADYPVNVVPTPQLNPYTNGMPESAQQALAKRYADLFRVYLRHRKTIDRVTFWCVTDGDSWLNNWPIKARTNHPLLFDRAGQPKPAFDAVIKTANAFSSLPPPVTMTAEQDHQRMMDLLHIASLRPGANGSNPKAPNAANYDESKANPYPNLPDPLVLKNGKKVTSAKMWWKQRRPEIVEDFDREIYGRVPNTTPKVSWEVTDTTKEIKYDVPVITKKIVGHVDNSSYPFVDVDIQLTLTTPAKATGPVPAIMELSFVFPPGRRPPAPPPNVPTGPPWQQQVLARGWGYASLIPTTIQPDNGAGLTQGIIGLCNKGQPRSLDDWGALGAWAWGASRALDYFATDKSVDANQIGLEGHSRYGKAVLVAMAYDQRFAIAYVSSSGEGGAKIHRRNWGELVENVAGTGEYHWMAGNFLKYAGPLKWSDLPVDSHELIALSAPRPVFIGAGANGDAWVDAKGMFIAAAAAGPVYKLLGKKDLGTTQFPLTETPLIGGDIAFRQHSGGHTPGPNWPTFLTFASRYFSKAKP
;
A
#
# COMPACT_ATOMS: atom_id res chain seq x y z
N MET A 1 83.25 -9.38 -14.54
CA MET A 1 82.90 -10.80 -14.44
C MET A 1 81.48 -10.88 -13.92
N GLN A 2 80.63 -11.56 -14.69
CA GLN A 2 79.18 -11.84 -14.52
C GLN A 2 78.19 -10.64 -14.54
N HIS A 3 77.07 -10.88 -15.22
CA HIS A 3 76.31 -9.93 -16.05
C HIS A 3 75.11 -9.23 -15.36
N ARG A 4 75.04 -7.91 -15.57
CA ARG A 4 73.95 -6.97 -15.99
C ARG A 4 72.42 -7.27 -15.76
N PRO A 5 71.57 -6.20 -15.73
CA PRO A 5 70.53 -5.94 -14.69
C PRO A 5 69.10 -5.65 -15.23
N PHE A 6 68.09 -5.43 -14.37
CA PHE A 6 66.79 -4.83 -14.76
C PHE A 6 66.08 -4.01 -13.65
N LEU A 7 65.44 -2.90 -14.07
CA LEU A 7 64.58 -1.95 -13.35
C LEU A 7 63.17 -2.51 -13.06
N LEU A 8 62.46 -1.96 -12.05
CA LEU A 8 61.16 -1.23 -12.23
C LEU A 8 60.57 -0.67 -10.91
N ARG A 9 60.05 0.58 -10.98
CA ARG A 9 59.08 1.30 -10.11
C ARG A 9 57.89 1.62 -11.04
N SER A 10 56.58 1.61 -10.72
CA SER A 10 55.78 1.88 -9.50
C SER A 10 54.35 1.30 -9.69
N LEU A 11 53.59 1.03 -8.62
CA LEU A 11 52.13 1.33 -8.54
C LEU A 11 51.61 1.19 -7.08
N PHE A 12 50.82 2.16 -6.62
CA PHE A 12 50.04 2.17 -5.36
C PHE A 12 48.69 1.46 -5.58
N ILE A 13 48.31 0.45 -4.78
CA ILE A 13 46.90 0.00 -4.65
C ILE A 13 46.57 -0.47 -3.22
N LEU A 14 45.38 -0.03 -2.77
CA LEU A 14 44.67 -0.25 -1.50
C LEU A 14 44.68 -1.68 -0.93
N ALA A 15 44.83 -1.75 0.39
CA ALA A 15 44.58 -2.92 1.22
C ALA A 15 43.09 -3.07 1.56
N ALA A 16 42.52 -4.25 1.29
CA ALA A 16 41.29 -4.74 1.91
C ALA A 16 41.65 -5.96 2.77
N MET A 17 41.46 -5.85 4.08
CA MET A 17 41.69 -6.94 5.03
C MET A 17 40.65 -8.05 4.82
N ALA A 18 41.13 -9.24 4.43
CA ALA A 18 40.37 -10.46 4.53
C ALA A 18 40.25 -10.83 6.02
N SER A 19 39.03 -10.88 6.54
CA SER A 19 38.75 -11.50 7.85
C SER A 19 38.80 -13.03 7.71
N PRO A 20 39.41 -13.77 8.65
CA PRO A 20 39.40 -15.21 8.63
C PRO A 20 37.98 -15.72 8.93
N VAL A 21 37.49 -16.66 8.11
CA VAL A 21 36.28 -17.43 8.42
C VAL A 21 36.64 -18.36 9.58
N PHE A 22 36.29 -17.97 10.80
CA PHE A 22 36.22 -18.91 11.91
C PHE A 22 35.08 -19.90 11.60
N ALA A 23 35.42 -21.18 11.42
CA ALA A 23 34.44 -22.25 11.46
C ALA A 23 33.77 -22.20 12.85
N GLN A 24 32.53 -21.77 12.89
CA GLN A 24 31.75 -21.69 14.12
C GLN A 24 31.60 -23.10 14.69
N LEU A 25 32.05 -23.33 15.93
CA LEU A 25 31.86 -24.61 16.62
C LEU A 25 30.36 -24.97 16.60
N PRO A 26 29.99 -26.25 16.36
CA PRO A 26 28.59 -26.66 16.36
C PRO A 26 27.95 -26.31 17.71
N MET A 27 26.80 -25.64 17.68
CA MET A 27 26.13 -25.22 18.90
C MET A 27 25.66 -26.43 19.71
N PRO A 28 25.77 -26.38 21.06
CA PRO A 28 25.29 -27.45 21.94
C PRO A 28 23.80 -27.73 21.72
N ALA A 29 23.40 -29.01 21.79
CA ALA A 29 22.03 -29.42 21.50
C ALA A 29 20.98 -28.85 22.48
N ASP A 30 21.40 -28.40 23.66
CA ASP A 30 20.55 -27.78 24.69
C ASP A 30 20.42 -26.25 24.57
N GLN A 31 21.05 -25.63 23.57
CA GLN A 31 20.98 -24.18 23.34
C GLN A 31 19.99 -23.85 22.22
N PRO A 32 18.84 -23.18 22.50
CA PRO A 32 17.85 -22.84 21.50
C PRO A 32 18.42 -22.01 20.34
N ALA A 33 18.13 -22.42 19.09
CA ALA A 33 18.61 -21.76 17.89
C ALA A 33 17.57 -21.75 16.75
N PRO A 34 17.26 -20.60 16.11
CA PRO A 34 16.35 -20.58 14.98
C PRO A 34 16.95 -21.25 13.74
N ARG A 35 16.08 -21.74 12.87
CA ARG A 35 16.42 -22.00 11.47
C ARG A 35 16.58 -20.65 10.74
N SER A 36 17.64 -20.49 9.96
CA SER A 36 17.90 -19.26 9.19
C SER A 36 17.25 -19.27 7.81
N ASP A 37 16.81 -20.43 7.31
CA ASP A 37 16.17 -20.54 6.01
C ASP A 37 14.72 -20.01 6.04
N ARG A 38 14.35 -19.25 5.00
CA ARG A 38 13.04 -18.57 4.93
C ARG A 38 11.86 -19.54 4.99
N ASN A 39 12.01 -20.74 4.43
CA ASN A 39 10.94 -21.74 4.43
C ASN A 39 10.63 -22.23 5.85
N SER A 40 11.66 -22.46 6.67
CA SER A 40 11.49 -22.83 8.08
C SER A 40 10.94 -21.70 8.94
N GLN A 41 11.30 -20.43 8.65
CA GLN A 41 10.70 -19.27 9.32
C GLN A 41 9.20 -19.15 9.02
N LEU A 42 8.81 -19.32 7.75
CA LEU A 42 7.40 -19.34 7.35
C LEU A 42 6.64 -20.54 7.96
N ALA A 43 7.28 -21.71 8.00
CA ALA A 43 6.69 -22.88 8.62
C ALA A 43 6.43 -22.66 10.12
N HIS A 44 7.35 -22.01 10.82
CA HIS A 44 7.17 -21.61 12.22
C HIS A 44 5.97 -20.67 12.38
N GLU A 45 5.84 -19.63 11.55
CA GLU A 45 4.67 -18.74 11.54
C GLU A 45 3.35 -19.50 11.32
N GLN A 46 3.33 -20.44 10.37
CA GLN A 46 2.15 -21.29 10.10
C GLN A 46 1.83 -22.26 11.24
N LEU A 47 2.85 -22.81 11.90
CA LEU A 47 2.68 -23.67 13.07
C LEU A 47 2.14 -22.87 14.26
N ILE A 48 2.57 -21.62 14.47
CA ILE A 48 1.95 -20.72 15.47
C ILE A 48 0.49 -20.44 15.10
N GLU A 49 0.16 -20.20 13.83
CA GLU A 49 -1.24 -19.99 13.45
C GLU A 49 -2.08 -21.25 13.72
N LYS A 50 -1.52 -22.43 13.46
CA LYS A 50 -2.15 -23.74 13.71
C LYS A 50 -2.57 -23.91 15.17
N THR A 51 -1.85 -23.34 16.14
CA THR A 51 -2.22 -23.44 17.57
C THR A 51 -3.59 -22.80 17.86
N ARG A 52 -4.03 -21.86 17.02
CA ARG A 52 -5.27 -21.08 17.20
C ARG A 52 -6.46 -21.62 16.40
N ARG A 53 -6.28 -22.70 15.64
CA ARG A 53 -7.23 -23.14 14.59
C ARG A 53 -7.97 -24.44 14.90
N GLY A 54 -8.15 -24.77 16.18
CA GLY A 54 -8.86 -25.96 16.61
C GLY A 54 -8.55 -26.27 18.06
N LYS A 55 -8.98 -27.46 18.50
CA LYS A 55 -8.60 -28.03 19.79
C LYS A 55 -7.40 -28.97 19.58
N ILE A 56 -6.47 -28.98 20.52
CA ILE A 56 -5.30 -29.86 20.49
C ILE A 56 -5.23 -30.62 21.82
N ASP A 57 -5.70 -31.88 21.84
CA ASP A 57 -5.54 -32.74 23.03
C ASP A 57 -4.23 -33.55 22.96
N VAL A 58 -3.73 -33.85 21.74
CA VAL A 58 -2.45 -34.53 21.51
C VAL A 58 -1.54 -33.67 20.63
N TYR A 59 -0.40 -33.26 21.18
CA TYR A 59 0.58 -32.41 20.49
C TYR A 59 1.83 -33.21 20.11
N PHE A 60 2.09 -33.39 18.82
CA PHE A 60 3.30 -34.05 18.34
C PHE A 60 4.37 -33.04 17.99
N VAL A 61 5.58 -33.23 18.49
CA VAL A 61 6.74 -32.39 18.17
C VAL A 61 7.94 -33.25 17.78
N GLY A 62 8.65 -32.82 16.75
CA GLY A 62 9.81 -33.55 16.27
C GLY A 62 10.40 -33.01 14.98
N ASP A 63 11.24 -33.85 14.38
CA ASP A 63 11.95 -33.56 13.13
C ASP A 63 11.18 -34.05 11.88
N SER A 64 11.91 -34.33 10.79
CA SER A 64 11.33 -34.80 9.52
C SER A 64 10.55 -36.11 9.66
N ILE A 65 10.91 -36.99 10.60
CA ILE A 65 10.19 -38.24 10.86
C ILE A 65 8.79 -37.94 11.37
N THR A 66 8.66 -36.98 12.27
CA THR A 66 7.35 -36.56 12.79
C THR A 66 6.58 -35.78 11.73
N ARG A 67 7.23 -34.82 11.05
CA ARG A 67 6.60 -33.97 10.02
C ARG A 67 5.91 -34.77 8.93
N ARG A 68 6.63 -35.73 8.32
CA ARG A 68 6.15 -36.49 7.15
C ARG A 68 4.83 -37.19 7.41
N TRP A 69 4.52 -37.54 8.67
CA TRP A 69 3.30 -38.28 8.99
C TRP A 69 2.02 -37.45 8.86
N GLY A 70 2.05 -36.20 9.31
CA GLY A 70 0.84 -35.37 9.46
C GLY A 70 0.82 -34.13 8.56
N ALA A 71 1.68 -34.06 7.54
CA ALA A 71 1.81 -32.90 6.66
C ALA A 71 1.08 -33.07 5.32
N THR A 72 0.57 -31.96 4.76
CA THR A 72 -0.23 -31.99 3.51
C THR A 72 0.53 -32.44 2.27
N ASP A 73 1.86 -32.30 2.26
CA ASP A 73 2.69 -32.72 1.10
C ASP A 73 2.95 -34.23 1.07
N TYR A 74 2.43 -34.98 2.04
CA TYR A 74 2.51 -36.44 2.12
C TYR A 74 1.10 -37.03 2.28
N PRO A 75 0.27 -36.98 1.23
CA PRO A 75 -1.16 -37.30 1.32
C PRO A 75 -1.44 -38.71 1.86
N ASP A 76 -0.65 -39.72 1.47
CA ASP A 76 -0.81 -41.09 1.97
C ASP A 76 -0.51 -41.20 3.47
N PHE A 77 0.54 -40.51 3.93
CA PHE A 77 0.91 -40.48 5.33
C PHE A 77 -0.12 -39.67 6.14
N LEU A 78 -0.61 -38.56 5.61
CA LEU A 78 -1.68 -37.77 6.22
C LEU A 78 -3.01 -38.55 6.30
N ALA A 79 -3.32 -39.37 5.29
CA ALA A 79 -4.46 -40.27 5.34
C ALA A 79 -4.31 -41.30 6.46
N ASN A 80 -3.11 -41.90 6.58
CA ASN A 80 -2.78 -42.78 7.69
C ASN A 80 -2.85 -42.08 9.06
N TRP A 81 -2.35 -40.84 9.17
CA TRP A 81 -2.48 -40.02 10.39
C TRP A 81 -3.94 -39.83 10.79
N LYS A 82 -4.79 -39.41 9.84
CA LYS A 82 -6.23 -39.21 10.08
C LYS A 82 -6.89 -40.52 10.47
N GLN A 83 -6.61 -41.62 9.77
CA GLN A 83 -7.15 -42.93 10.10
C GLN A 83 -6.81 -43.36 11.54
N ASN A 84 -5.62 -43.03 12.03
CA ASN A 84 -5.14 -43.50 13.32
C ASN A 84 -5.47 -42.56 14.49
N PHE A 85 -5.62 -41.26 14.26
CA PHE A 85 -5.72 -40.26 15.33
C PHE A 85 -6.94 -39.34 15.29
N PHE A 86 -7.82 -39.49 14.28
CA PHE A 86 -9.09 -38.79 14.22
C PHE A 86 -9.91 -39.05 15.49
N GLY A 87 -10.48 -37.99 16.06
CA GLY A 87 -11.29 -38.05 17.27
C GLY A 87 -10.51 -37.85 18.57
N TRP A 88 -9.17 -37.75 18.52
CA TRP A 88 -8.34 -37.35 19.65
C TRP A 88 -7.76 -35.94 19.53
N ASN A 89 -8.18 -35.15 18.54
CA ASN A 89 -7.70 -33.77 18.36
C ASN A 89 -6.16 -33.71 18.25
N ALA A 90 -5.57 -34.62 17.49
CA ALA A 90 -4.12 -34.76 17.37
C ALA A 90 -3.55 -33.81 16.31
N ALA A 91 -2.56 -33.01 16.71
CA ALA A 91 -1.93 -32.02 15.84
C ALA A 91 -0.41 -32.22 15.75
N ASN A 92 0.10 -32.20 14.51
CA ASN A 92 1.50 -32.42 14.19
C ASN A 92 2.27 -31.09 14.02
N PHE A 93 3.32 -30.90 14.82
CA PHE A 93 4.22 -29.74 14.82
C PHE A 93 5.67 -30.15 14.49
N GLY A 94 5.84 -31.28 13.78
CA GLY A 94 7.14 -31.70 13.28
C GLY A 94 7.63 -30.80 12.15
N TRP A 95 8.94 -30.51 12.11
CA TRP A 95 9.55 -29.76 11.01
C TRP A 95 10.80 -30.44 10.43
N GLY A 96 10.96 -30.36 9.11
CA GLY A 96 11.97 -31.11 8.38
C GLY A 96 13.37 -30.57 8.60
N GLY A 97 14.32 -31.45 8.93
CA GLY A 97 15.72 -31.06 9.13
C GLY A 97 16.00 -30.36 10.47
N ASP A 98 15.01 -30.25 11.35
CA ASP A 98 15.20 -29.70 12.68
C ASP A 98 16.16 -30.56 13.52
N THR A 99 17.12 -29.88 14.12
CA THR A 99 17.91 -30.40 15.24
C THR A 99 17.24 -30.03 16.56
N ILE A 100 17.65 -30.62 17.68
CA ILE A 100 17.03 -30.38 19.00
C ILE A 100 16.99 -28.88 19.35
N GLN A 101 18.07 -28.15 19.10
CA GLN A 101 18.14 -26.70 19.30
C GLN A 101 17.10 -25.91 18.49
N ASN A 102 16.73 -26.39 17.30
CA ASN A 102 15.69 -25.76 16.49
C ASN A 102 14.30 -25.97 17.10
N ILE A 103 14.03 -27.18 17.58
CA ILE A 103 12.77 -27.51 18.25
C ILE A 103 12.65 -26.70 19.55
N LEU A 104 13.71 -26.62 20.35
CA LEU A 104 13.74 -25.81 21.57
C LEU A 104 13.39 -24.35 21.28
N TRP A 105 14.00 -23.76 20.25
CA TRP A 105 13.70 -22.38 19.86
C TRP A 105 12.25 -22.21 19.42
N ARG A 106 11.70 -23.11 18.60
CA ARG A 106 10.29 -23.04 18.16
C ARG A 106 9.31 -23.08 19.33
N LEU A 107 9.58 -23.93 20.33
CA LEU A 107 8.76 -24.03 21.54
C LEU A 107 8.89 -22.79 22.43
N GLU A 108 10.09 -22.22 22.57
CA GLU A 108 10.31 -20.95 23.28
C GLU A 108 9.61 -19.77 22.60
N ASN A 109 9.45 -19.83 21.27
CA ASN A 109 8.84 -18.79 20.45
C ASN A 109 7.40 -19.10 20.04
N GLY A 110 6.64 -19.77 20.91
CA GLY A 110 5.17 -19.72 20.87
C GLY A 110 4.44 -20.96 20.37
N GLU A 111 5.13 -21.99 19.85
CA GLU A 111 4.40 -23.15 19.27
C GLU A 111 3.66 -24.03 20.28
N LEU A 112 4.01 -23.97 21.57
CA LEU A 112 3.31 -24.67 22.66
C LEU A 112 2.59 -23.70 23.62
N ASP A 113 2.69 -22.39 23.39
CA ASP A 113 2.07 -21.40 24.27
C ASP A 113 0.54 -21.44 24.12
N ASP A 114 -0.14 -21.51 25.27
CA ASP A 114 -1.60 -21.57 25.39
C ASP A 114 -2.30 -22.76 24.69
N VAL A 115 -1.54 -23.74 24.17
CA VAL A 115 -2.10 -24.94 23.51
C VAL A 115 -2.79 -25.87 24.51
N ASN A 116 -2.25 -25.97 25.73
CA ASN A 116 -2.77 -26.80 26.83
C ASN A 116 -3.09 -28.28 26.44
N PRO A 117 -2.16 -29.02 25.80
CA PRO A 117 -2.42 -30.40 25.41
C PRO A 117 -2.45 -31.32 26.63
N LYS A 118 -3.12 -32.46 26.51
CA LYS A 118 -3.13 -33.53 27.53
C LYS A 118 -1.97 -34.52 27.31
N ILE A 119 -1.55 -34.70 26.06
CA ILE A 119 -0.42 -35.55 25.69
C ILE A 119 0.54 -34.77 24.79
N ILE A 120 1.84 -34.87 25.05
CA ILE A 120 2.90 -34.40 24.15
C ILE A 120 3.72 -35.59 23.69
N VAL A 121 3.78 -35.84 22.38
CA VAL A 121 4.63 -36.89 21.80
C VAL A 121 5.91 -36.26 21.26
N ILE A 122 7.06 -36.71 21.76
CA ILE A 122 8.38 -36.19 21.37
C ILE A 122 9.15 -37.27 20.61
N LEU A 123 9.60 -36.95 19.40
CA LEU A 123 10.63 -37.70 18.67
C LEU A 123 11.63 -36.70 18.07
N ALA A 124 12.84 -36.64 18.63
CA ALA A 124 13.86 -35.68 18.25
C ALA A 124 15.28 -36.27 18.37
N GLY A 125 16.22 -35.72 17.61
CA GLY A 125 17.65 -36.00 17.75
C GLY A 125 18.28 -36.74 16.57
N THR A 126 17.50 -37.25 15.60
CA THR A 126 18.07 -37.97 14.45
C THR A 126 19.01 -37.10 13.61
N ASN A 127 18.70 -35.81 13.48
CA ASN A 127 19.52 -34.84 12.75
C ASN A 127 20.78 -34.44 13.54
N ASN A 128 20.76 -34.53 14.88
CA ASN A 128 21.95 -34.28 15.71
C ASN A 128 22.93 -35.46 15.67
N VAL A 129 22.43 -36.69 15.49
CA VAL A 129 23.28 -37.90 15.36
C VAL A 129 24.18 -37.82 14.12
N GLY A 130 23.68 -37.27 13.00
CA GLY A 130 24.43 -37.21 11.74
C GLY A 130 24.62 -38.59 11.09
N ARG A 131 25.69 -38.79 10.33
CA ARG A 131 25.97 -40.05 9.60
C ARG A 131 27.17 -40.84 10.11
N ASP A 132 28.02 -40.22 10.93
CA ASP A 132 29.26 -40.83 11.41
C ASP A 132 29.12 -41.39 12.81
N ALA A 133 29.92 -42.41 13.13
CA ALA A 133 30.07 -42.91 14.49
C ALA A 133 30.43 -41.74 15.41
N SER A 134 29.74 -41.66 16.55
CA SER A 134 29.83 -40.50 17.45
C SER A 134 30.56 -40.90 18.73
N ASP A 135 31.33 -39.97 19.28
CA ASP A 135 32.02 -40.14 20.54
C ASP A 135 31.07 -39.96 21.74
N ASP A 136 31.60 -40.18 22.95
CA ASP A 136 30.85 -40.06 24.20
C ASP A 136 30.34 -38.64 24.44
N ASN A 137 31.09 -37.62 23.99
CA ASN A 137 30.70 -36.22 24.12
C ASN A 137 29.44 -35.92 23.32
N LYS A 138 29.36 -36.42 22.09
CA LYS A 138 28.18 -36.20 21.23
C LYS A 138 26.97 -36.98 21.73
N VAL A 139 27.14 -38.20 22.26
CA VAL A 139 26.06 -38.93 22.96
C VAL A 139 25.54 -38.12 24.15
N ALA A 140 26.44 -37.56 24.96
CA ALA A 140 26.09 -36.74 26.12
C ALA A 140 25.38 -35.43 25.72
N ASP A 141 25.86 -34.74 24.68
CA ASP A 141 25.25 -33.50 24.18
C ASP A 141 23.81 -33.73 23.68
N ILE A 142 23.60 -34.75 22.85
CA ILE A 142 22.25 -35.10 22.35
C ILE A 142 21.32 -35.49 23.50
N THR A 143 21.82 -36.31 24.44
CA THR A 143 21.07 -36.71 25.65
C THR A 143 20.65 -35.47 26.46
N LYS A 144 21.56 -34.52 26.63
CA LYS A 144 21.32 -33.24 27.34
C LYS A 144 20.29 -32.38 26.62
N GLY A 145 20.39 -32.27 25.29
CA GLY A 145 19.40 -31.56 24.48
C GLY A 145 18.00 -32.15 24.61
N ILE A 146 17.84 -33.48 24.52
CA ILE A 146 16.53 -34.13 24.70
C ILE A 146 16.00 -33.91 26.11
N LYS A 147 16.86 -33.90 27.13
CA LYS A 147 16.46 -33.55 28.50
C LYS A 147 15.92 -32.13 28.58
N ALA A 148 16.60 -31.15 27.97
CA ALA A 148 16.14 -29.76 27.91
C ALA A 148 14.78 -29.64 27.20
N LEU A 149 14.57 -30.43 26.13
CA LEU A 149 13.29 -30.46 25.42
C LEU A 149 12.15 -31.01 26.29
N VAL A 150 12.39 -32.09 27.03
CA VAL A 150 11.43 -32.63 28.01
C VAL A 150 11.12 -31.60 29.11
N ASP A 151 12.15 -30.93 29.64
CA ASP A 151 11.99 -29.92 30.69
C ASP A 151 11.20 -28.69 30.21
N LEU A 152 11.45 -28.23 28.98
CA LEU A 152 10.71 -27.12 28.38
C LEU A 152 9.23 -27.48 28.19
N CYS A 153 8.94 -28.69 27.69
CA CYS A 153 7.57 -29.19 27.56
C CYS A 153 6.87 -29.28 28.92
N ARG A 154 7.54 -29.79 29.97
CA ARG A 154 6.98 -29.81 31.34
C ARG A 154 6.72 -28.42 31.89
N LYS A 155 7.59 -27.45 31.57
CA LYS A 155 7.44 -26.06 31.99
C LYS A 155 6.24 -25.39 31.32
N LYS A 156 6.07 -25.56 30.00
CA LYS A 156 5.01 -24.92 29.22
C LYS A 156 3.66 -25.64 29.33
N ALA A 157 3.66 -26.96 29.55
CA ALA A 157 2.46 -27.77 29.70
C ALA A 157 2.57 -28.72 30.91
N PRO A 158 2.50 -28.20 32.15
CA PRO A 158 2.77 -28.96 33.37
C PRO A 158 1.77 -30.10 33.65
N HIS A 159 0.60 -30.07 32.99
CA HIS A 159 -0.45 -31.09 33.13
C HIS A 159 -0.43 -32.14 32.03
N ALA A 160 0.42 -32.00 31.01
CA ALA A 160 0.51 -32.96 29.92
C ALA A 160 1.33 -34.19 30.33
N THR A 161 0.91 -35.37 29.89
CA THR A 161 1.78 -36.55 29.88
C THR A 161 2.68 -36.50 28.64
N ILE A 162 3.98 -36.59 28.84
CA ILE A 162 4.97 -36.64 27.75
C ILE A 162 5.21 -38.10 27.36
N VAL A 163 5.00 -38.44 26.10
CA VAL A 163 5.43 -39.70 25.49
C VAL A 163 6.74 -39.45 24.74
N LEU A 164 7.85 -39.79 25.38
CA LEU A 164 9.19 -39.68 24.80
C LEU A 164 9.48 -40.92 23.96
N THR A 165 9.51 -40.75 22.64
CA THR A 165 9.77 -41.84 21.69
C THR A 165 11.27 -42.02 21.50
N ALA A 166 11.74 -43.27 21.52
CA ALA A 166 13.10 -43.62 21.16
C ALA A 166 13.46 -43.10 19.75
N ILE A 167 14.70 -42.67 19.55
CA ILE A 167 15.23 -42.39 18.21
C ILE A 167 15.19 -43.70 17.42
N PHE A 168 14.53 -43.67 16.26
CA PHE A 168 14.39 -44.86 15.41
C PHE A 168 15.72 -45.32 14.82
N PRO A 169 15.90 -46.64 14.60
CA PRO A 169 17.05 -47.15 13.87
C PRO A 169 17.04 -46.60 12.44
N ARG A 170 18.22 -46.33 11.89
CA ARG A 170 18.40 -45.88 10.50
C ARG A 170 19.52 -46.68 9.85
N ASN A 171 19.31 -47.10 8.62
CA ASN A 171 20.27 -47.90 7.84
C ASN A 171 20.85 -47.15 6.64
N ASP A 172 20.59 -45.84 6.53
CA ASP A 172 21.36 -44.97 5.64
C ASP A 172 22.80 -44.74 6.14
N SER A 173 23.05 -45.01 7.43
CA SER A 173 24.38 -45.31 7.97
C SER A 173 24.27 -46.33 9.10
N MET A 174 24.82 -47.54 8.92
CA MET A 174 24.85 -48.54 10.00
C MET A 174 25.80 -48.13 11.15
N ALA A 175 26.74 -47.21 10.89
CA ALA A 175 27.72 -46.76 11.88
C ALA A 175 27.09 -45.97 13.05
N VAL A 176 25.88 -45.45 12.88
CA VAL A 176 25.19 -44.68 13.92
C VAL A 176 24.29 -45.51 14.82
N ILE A 177 24.05 -46.79 14.51
CA ILE A 177 23.19 -47.67 15.31
C ILE A 177 23.68 -47.78 16.78
N PRO A 178 24.98 -48.00 17.07
CA PRO A 178 25.47 -48.01 18.45
C PRO A 178 25.25 -46.67 19.16
N THR A 179 25.45 -45.55 18.47
CA THR A 179 25.18 -44.20 18.99
C THR A 179 23.72 -44.02 19.38
N ILE A 180 22.80 -44.40 18.47
CA ILE A 180 21.35 -44.31 18.68
C ILE A 180 20.92 -45.16 19.88
N ASN A 181 21.44 -46.40 19.98
CA ASN A 181 21.13 -47.29 21.10
C ASN A 181 21.57 -46.67 22.44
N ARG A 182 22.79 -46.13 22.51
CA ARG A 182 23.31 -45.47 23.72
C ARG A 182 22.51 -44.23 24.12
N ILE A 183 22.09 -43.41 23.15
CA ILE A 183 21.21 -42.25 23.42
C ILE A 183 19.86 -42.74 23.93
N ASN A 184 19.27 -43.77 23.30
CA ASN A 184 18.01 -44.36 23.71
C ASN A 184 18.07 -44.93 25.14
N ASP A 185 19.14 -45.63 25.50
CA ASP A 185 19.37 -46.12 26.86
C ASP A 185 19.44 -44.98 27.88
N ASN A 186 20.05 -43.86 27.52
CA ASN A 186 20.13 -42.69 28.38
C ASN A 186 18.77 -42.00 28.56
N ILE A 187 18.04 -41.75 27.47
CA ILE A 187 16.76 -41.02 27.53
C ILE A 187 15.63 -41.89 28.10
N ALA A 188 15.74 -43.23 28.05
CA ALA A 188 14.81 -44.13 28.73
C ALA A 188 14.75 -43.86 30.24
N ARG A 189 15.87 -43.43 30.84
CA ARG A 189 15.98 -43.07 32.26
C ARG A 189 15.25 -41.77 32.63
N PHE A 190 14.77 -41.01 31.65
CA PHE A 190 13.96 -39.81 31.92
C PHE A 190 12.50 -40.17 32.26
N ALA A 191 12.06 -41.39 31.96
CA ALA A 191 10.70 -41.82 32.24
C ALA A 191 10.49 -42.08 33.74
N ASP A 192 9.47 -41.44 34.30
CA ASP A 192 8.91 -41.75 35.62
C ASP A 192 7.66 -42.65 35.50
N TRP A 193 7.27 -43.01 34.27
CA TRP A 193 6.10 -43.81 33.90
C TRP A 193 4.75 -43.23 34.33
N LYS A 194 4.75 -41.97 34.80
CA LYS A 194 3.56 -41.23 35.21
C LYS A 194 3.36 -40.00 34.32
N THR A 195 4.31 -39.06 34.39
CA THR A 195 4.29 -37.80 33.65
C THR A 195 5.18 -37.83 32.42
N VAL A 196 6.22 -38.68 32.41
CA VAL A 196 7.07 -38.97 31.26
C VAL A 196 7.08 -40.47 31.03
N ARG A 197 6.57 -40.91 29.89
CA ARG A 197 6.51 -42.31 29.46
C ARG A 197 7.48 -42.52 28.30
N PHE A 198 8.33 -43.54 28.38
CA PHE A 198 9.26 -43.86 27.29
C PHE A 198 8.64 -44.90 26.36
N LEU A 199 8.63 -44.62 25.06
CA LEU A 199 8.11 -45.50 24.02
C LEU A 199 9.24 -45.95 23.10
N ASN A 200 9.62 -47.23 23.16
CA ASN A 200 10.61 -47.81 22.26
C ASN A 200 9.99 -48.92 21.40
N ILE A 201 9.84 -48.63 20.11
CA ILE A 201 9.32 -49.57 19.11
C ILE A 201 10.41 -50.13 18.20
N ASN A 202 11.69 -49.88 18.50
CA ASN A 202 12.79 -50.20 17.59
C ASN A 202 12.88 -51.71 17.28
N HIS A 203 12.52 -52.58 18.23
CA HIS A 203 12.43 -54.03 18.03
C HIS A 203 11.34 -54.47 17.03
N ARG A 204 10.41 -53.57 16.68
CA ARG A 204 9.39 -53.78 15.62
C ARG A 204 9.79 -53.15 14.29
N LEU A 205 10.81 -52.29 14.29
CA LEU A 205 11.31 -51.60 13.11
C LEU A 205 12.59 -52.26 12.58
N ALA A 206 13.40 -52.87 13.43
CA ALA A 206 14.65 -53.51 13.08
C ALA A 206 14.89 -54.80 13.87
N ASP A 207 15.75 -55.66 13.33
CA ASP A 207 16.28 -56.83 14.02
C ASP A 207 17.27 -56.46 15.13
N LYS A 208 17.81 -57.48 15.80
CA LYS A 208 18.77 -57.34 16.92
C LYS A 208 20.07 -56.62 16.54
N ASP A 209 20.44 -56.63 15.25
CA ASP A 209 21.66 -56.03 14.73
C ASP A 209 21.39 -54.59 14.23
N GLY A 210 20.14 -54.12 14.35
CA GLY A 210 19.69 -52.80 13.94
C GLY A 210 19.35 -52.70 12.46
N ALA A 211 19.30 -53.81 11.73
CA ALA A 211 18.87 -53.83 10.33
C ALA A 211 17.33 -53.73 10.27
N LEU A 212 16.84 -52.73 9.54
CA LEU A 212 15.44 -52.43 9.37
C LEU A 212 14.72 -53.58 8.66
N PHE A 213 13.56 -53.96 9.18
CA PHE A 213 12.72 -54.96 8.53
C PHE A 213 12.22 -54.47 7.17
N GLU A 214 11.96 -55.41 6.26
CA GLU A 214 11.55 -55.08 4.91
C GLU A 214 10.27 -54.21 4.89
N GLY A 215 10.36 -53.12 4.13
CA GLY A 215 9.25 -52.21 3.86
C GLY A 215 8.86 -51.29 5.02
N VAL A 216 9.61 -51.21 6.11
CA VAL A 216 9.28 -50.31 7.25
C VAL A 216 9.81 -48.88 7.11
N ALA A 217 10.75 -48.63 6.20
CA ALA A 217 11.32 -47.32 5.90
C ALA A 217 11.42 -47.07 4.39
N VAL A 218 11.20 -45.83 3.94
CA VAL A 218 11.22 -45.45 2.52
C VAL A 218 12.62 -45.18 1.98
N ASP A 219 13.48 -44.57 2.80
CA ASP A 219 14.83 -44.14 2.42
C ASP A 219 15.87 -44.58 3.46
N LYS A 220 15.59 -45.71 4.13
CA LYS A 220 16.39 -46.27 5.23
C LYS A 220 16.48 -45.37 6.48
N LEU A 221 15.75 -44.25 6.52
CA LEU A 221 15.68 -43.33 7.66
C LEU A 221 14.23 -43.02 8.03
N HIS A 222 13.43 -42.58 7.07
CA HIS A 222 12.05 -42.17 7.31
C HIS A 222 11.10 -43.37 7.24
N PRO A 223 10.16 -43.52 8.18
CA PRO A 223 9.17 -44.59 8.15
C PRO A 223 8.36 -44.61 6.85
N SER A 224 8.02 -45.80 6.38
CA SER A 224 6.97 -46.00 5.38
C SER A 224 5.59 -46.01 6.06
N LEU A 225 4.51 -46.20 5.30
CA LEU A 225 3.18 -46.44 5.87
C LEU A 225 3.17 -47.59 6.89
N LYS A 226 3.91 -48.67 6.61
CA LYS A 226 4.06 -49.81 7.53
C LYS A 226 4.78 -49.39 8.81
N GLY A 227 5.85 -48.61 8.71
CA GLY A 227 6.58 -48.09 9.87
C GLY A 227 5.73 -47.13 10.71
N TYR A 228 5.00 -46.21 10.07
CA TYR A 228 4.06 -45.30 10.74
C TYR A 228 2.91 -46.06 11.41
N GLN A 229 2.38 -47.10 10.77
CA GLN A 229 1.33 -47.92 11.38
C GLN A 229 1.82 -48.63 12.65
N ILE A 230 3.05 -49.18 12.63
CA ILE A 230 3.68 -49.77 13.82
C ILE A 230 3.81 -48.74 14.95
N TRP A 231 4.16 -47.49 14.63
CA TRP A 231 4.24 -46.42 15.62
C TRP A 231 2.85 -46.02 16.15
N ALA A 232 1.85 -45.88 15.28
CA ALA A 232 0.46 -45.61 15.67
C ALA A 232 -0.09 -46.69 16.59
N ASP A 233 0.10 -47.97 16.26
CA ASP A 233 -0.42 -49.08 17.05
C ASP A 233 0.21 -49.16 18.44
N ALA A 234 1.42 -48.61 18.61
CA ALA A 234 2.06 -48.48 19.92
C ALA A 234 1.60 -47.23 20.70
N LEU A 235 1.19 -46.16 20.01
CA LEU A 235 0.69 -44.92 20.61
C LEU A 235 -0.79 -45.01 21.02
N LYS A 236 -1.63 -45.65 20.21
CA LYS A 236 -3.09 -45.75 20.44
C LYS A 236 -3.47 -46.26 21.84
N PRO A 237 -2.84 -47.31 22.41
CA PRO A 237 -3.17 -47.76 23.76
C PRO A 237 -2.90 -46.68 24.81
N ILE A 238 -1.82 -45.91 24.66
CA ILE A 238 -1.47 -44.80 25.56
C ILE A 238 -2.50 -43.67 25.43
N PHE A 239 -2.92 -43.34 24.21
CA PHE A 239 -3.94 -42.31 23.99
C PHE A 239 -5.30 -42.74 24.53
N ALA A 240 -5.69 -44.00 24.32
CA ALA A 240 -6.93 -44.55 24.87
C ALA A 240 -6.92 -44.60 26.39
N GLU A 241 -5.79 -44.91 27.03
CA GLU A 241 -5.64 -44.91 28.49
C GLU A 241 -5.82 -43.50 29.08
N ILE A 242 -5.24 -42.48 28.45
CA ILE A 242 -5.20 -41.11 29.00
C ILE A 242 -6.43 -40.28 28.59
N LEU A 243 -6.92 -40.44 27.36
CA LEU A 243 -8.00 -39.63 26.77
C LEU A 243 -9.33 -40.37 26.66
N GLY A 244 -9.35 -41.69 26.79
CA GLY A 244 -10.49 -42.52 26.42
C GLY A 244 -10.54 -42.84 24.92
N PRO A 245 -11.58 -43.55 24.45
CA PRO A 245 -11.76 -43.86 23.03
C PRO A 245 -11.88 -42.58 22.17
N PRO A 246 -11.51 -42.63 20.87
CA PRO A 246 -11.60 -41.47 20.00
C PRO A 246 -13.05 -41.02 19.81
N ALA A 247 -13.26 -39.70 19.78
CA ALA A 247 -14.57 -39.11 19.55
C ALA A 247 -15.04 -39.30 18.10
N ALA A 248 -16.37 -39.26 17.88
CA ALA A 248 -16.96 -39.34 16.55
C ALA A 248 -16.69 -38.10 15.68
N THR A 249 -16.28 -36.98 16.29
CA THR A 249 -15.91 -35.74 15.62
C THR A 249 -14.51 -35.33 16.02
N ASP A 250 -13.74 -34.80 15.07
CA ASP A 250 -12.40 -34.28 15.30
C ASP A 250 -12.39 -32.76 15.16
N GLN A 251 -11.80 -32.09 16.15
CA GLN A 251 -11.61 -30.64 16.21
C GLN A 251 -10.14 -30.27 16.08
N ALA A 252 -9.28 -31.21 15.68
CA ALA A 252 -7.88 -30.95 15.38
C ALA A 252 -7.74 -29.79 14.37
N PRO A 253 -6.75 -28.90 14.55
CA PRO A 253 -6.47 -27.88 13.56
C PRO A 253 -6.06 -28.51 12.21
N PRO A 254 -6.27 -27.82 11.08
CA PRO A 254 -5.88 -28.32 9.77
C PRO A 254 -4.39 -28.71 9.71
N ALA A 255 -4.10 -29.78 8.95
CA ALA A 255 -2.72 -30.16 8.65
C ALA A 255 -1.99 -29.03 7.90
N THR A 256 -0.69 -28.92 8.14
CA THR A 256 0.19 -27.92 7.53
C THR A 256 1.14 -28.59 6.54
N GLY A 257 1.58 -27.86 5.51
CA GLY A 257 2.44 -28.37 4.44
C GLY A 257 3.83 -27.77 4.44
N ASP A 258 4.53 -27.92 3.33
CA ASP A 258 5.75 -27.20 3.01
C ASP A 258 5.32 -25.86 2.43
N PRO A 259 5.62 -24.72 3.08
CA PRO A 259 5.26 -23.40 2.56
C PRO A 259 5.78 -23.16 1.13
N SER A 260 6.84 -23.87 0.73
CA SER A 260 7.40 -23.80 -0.63
C SER A 260 6.75 -24.75 -1.65
N ALA A 261 6.00 -25.78 -1.22
CA ALA A 261 5.37 -26.78 -2.11
C ALA A 261 4.07 -26.29 -2.77
N VAL A 262 3.52 -25.15 -2.36
CA VAL A 262 2.35 -24.49 -2.99
C VAL A 262 2.61 -24.07 -4.46
N ARG A 263 3.80 -24.38 -5.02
CA ARG A 263 4.14 -24.14 -6.43
C ARG A 263 4.34 -25.40 -7.30
N LYS A 264 4.11 -26.64 -6.84
CA LYS A 264 4.58 -27.83 -7.61
C LYS A 264 3.69 -29.08 -7.77
N SER A 265 2.43 -29.14 -7.31
CA SER A 265 1.69 -30.43 -7.35
C SER A 265 0.20 -30.42 -7.74
N ASP A 266 -0.19 -29.63 -8.74
CA ASP A 266 -1.51 -29.77 -9.41
C ASP A 266 -1.40 -30.36 -10.82
N SER A 267 -0.64 -31.46 -10.96
CA SER A 267 -0.75 -32.34 -12.13
C SER A 267 -0.83 -33.79 -11.68
N SER A 268 -2.04 -34.35 -11.67
CA SER A 268 -2.37 -35.70 -12.20
C SER A 268 -3.44 -36.52 -11.47
N LEU A 269 -4.16 -36.05 -10.45
CA LEU A 269 -5.35 -36.77 -9.94
C LEU A 269 -6.49 -35.84 -9.50
N SER A 270 -7.12 -35.18 -10.48
CA SER A 270 -8.48 -34.65 -10.38
C SER A 270 -9.18 -34.69 -11.75
N SER A 271 -9.54 -35.90 -12.19
CA SER A 271 -10.86 -36.09 -12.82
C SER A 271 -11.77 -36.55 -11.68
N THR A 272 -12.50 -35.69 -10.97
CA THR A 272 -13.61 -34.87 -11.47
C THR A 272 -14.04 -33.86 -10.39
N ARG A 273 -13.43 -32.67 -10.38
CA ARG A 273 -14.07 -31.35 -10.16
C ARG A 273 -12.95 -30.31 -10.25
N ALA A 274 -12.71 -29.83 -11.46
CA ALA A 274 -11.81 -28.73 -11.73
C ALA A 274 -12.32 -27.48 -11.00
N GLN A 275 -11.62 -27.02 -9.97
CA GLN A 275 -11.56 -25.58 -9.68
C GLN A 275 -10.47 -25.03 -10.60
N THR A 276 -10.89 -24.63 -11.80
CA THR A 276 -10.08 -23.88 -12.76
C THR A 276 -9.47 -22.66 -12.09
N GLN A 277 -8.15 -22.48 -12.22
CA GLN A 277 -7.53 -21.16 -12.02
C GLN A 277 -8.33 -20.13 -12.83
N THR A 278 -8.88 -19.12 -12.18
CA THR A 278 -9.68 -18.09 -12.86
C THR A 278 -8.81 -17.41 -13.92
N THR A 279 -9.24 -17.42 -15.17
CA THR A 279 -8.51 -16.82 -16.29
C THR A 279 -8.79 -15.32 -16.37
N LEU A 280 -7.91 -14.56 -17.03
CA LEU A 280 -8.10 -13.13 -17.25
C LEU A 280 -9.47 -12.83 -17.87
N LYS A 281 -9.83 -13.50 -18.97
CA LYS A 281 -11.14 -13.28 -19.62
C LYS A 281 -12.33 -13.56 -18.71
N GLU A 282 -12.27 -14.55 -17.81
CA GLU A 282 -13.35 -14.83 -16.88
C GLU A 282 -13.42 -13.78 -15.76
N THR A 283 -12.27 -13.34 -15.26
CA THR A 283 -12.18 -12.29 -14.24
C THR A 283 -12.75 -10.95 -14.74
N PHE A 284 -12.50 -10.58 -16.00
CA PHE A 284 -12.88 -9.28 -16.54
C PHE A 284 -14.15 -9.28 -17.42
N LYS A 285 -14.85 -10.42 -17.58
CA LYS A 285 -15.98 -10.57 -18.52
C LYS A 285 -17.10 -9.53 -18.40
N ASN A 286 -17.33 -9.01 -17.19
CA ASN A 286 -18.37 -8.01 -16.90
C ASN A 286 -17.79 -6.61 -16.61
N VAL A 287 -16.51 -6.41 -16.96
CA VAL A 287 -15.76 -5.18 -16.70
C VAL A 287 -15.34 -4.56 -18.03
N PHE A 288 -14.43 -5.21 -18.76
CA PHE A 288 -13.94 -4.81 -20.09
C PHE A 288 -13.34 -6.03 -20.82
N MET A 289 -13.11 -5.92 -22.12
CA MET A 289 -12.40 -6.95 -22.87
C MET A 289 -10.91 -7.00 -22.50
N ILE A 290 -10.33 -8.19 -22.45
CA ILE A 290 -8.91 -8.38 -22.12
C ILE A 290 -8.20 -9.23 -23.18
N GLY A 291 -7.11 -8.71 -23.72
CA GLY A 291 -6.47 -9.25 -24.91
C GLY A 291 -4.96 -9.18 -24.93
N ALA A 292 -4.38 -9.71 -26.01
CA ALA A 292 -2.96 -9.58 -26.31
C ALA A 292 -2.73 -9.32 -27.80
N SER A 293 -1.63 -8.66 -28.14
CA SER A 293 -1.19 -8.55 -29.53
C SER A 293 -0.51 -9.83 -30.01
N LEU A 294 -0.82 -10.23 -31.24
CA LEU A 294 -0.38 -11.49 -31.83
C LEU A 294 0.64 -11.24 -32.95
N ASN A 295 1.83 -11.81 -32.76
CA ASN A 295 2.85 -11.88 -33.80
C ASN A 295 2.52 -12.99 -34.83
N ARG A 296 3.33 -13.07 -35.89
CA ARG A 296 3.14 -14.06 -36.95
C ARG A 296 3.14 -15.51 -36.43
N ARG A 297 4.00 -15.86 -35.48
CA ARG A 297 4.10 -17.24 -34.97
C ARG A 297 2.82 -17.66 -34.25
N HIS A 298 2.20 -16.74 -33.51
CA HIS A 298 0.88 -16.96 -32.90
C HIS A 298 -0.23 -17.11 -33.95
N ILE A 299 -0.24 -16.25 -34.97
CA ILE A 299 -1.25 -16.28 -36.05
C ILE A 299 -1.21 -17.59 -36.84
N PHE A 300 -0.02 -18.16 -37.04
CA PHE A 300 0.18 -19.43 -37.73
C PHE A 300 0.11 -20.65 -36.79
N GLU A 301 -0.24 -20.46 -35.51
CA GLU A 301 -0.37 -21.50 -34.49
C GLU A 301 0.90 -22.39 -34.39
N GLU A 302 2.10 -21.81 -34.57
CA GLU A 302 3.38 -22.57 -34.62
C GLU A 302 3.75 -23.23 -33.27
N ASP A 303 3.28 -22.69 -32.15
CA ASP A 303 3.40 -23.29 -30.81
C ASP A 303 2.01 -23.58 -30.24
N PRO A 304 1.60 -24.86 -30.13
CA PRO A 304 0.32 -25.25 -29.55
C PRO A 304 0.14 -24.77 -28.10
N ARG A 305 1.22 -24.64 -27.32
CA ARG A 305 1.14 -24.16 -25.92
C ARG A 305 0.73 -22.69 -25.88
N MET A 306 1.31 -21.87 -26.75
CA MET A 306 0.94 -20.45 -26.84
C MET A 306 -0.50 -20.28 -27.34
N SER A 307 -0.91 -21.10 -28.29
CA SER A 307 -2.30 -21.12 -28.78
C SER A 307 -3.28 -21.43 -27.65
N ALA A 308 -2.99 -22.44 -26.82
CA ALA A 308 -3.80 -22.77 -25.65
C ALA A 308 -3.82 -21.64 -24.60
N LEU A 309 -2.68 -20.98 -24.37
CA LEU A 309 -2.60 -19.84 -23.46
C LEU A 309 -3.48 -18.67 -23.96
N ILE A 310 -3.37 -18.31 -25.24
CA ILE A 310 -4.15 -17.22 -25.85
C ILE A 310 -5.66 -17.48 -25.70
N VAL A 311 -6.10 -18.68 -26.08
CA VAL A 311 -7.53 -19.05 -26.05
C VAL A 311 -8.07 -19.13 -24.62
N SER A 312 -7.26 -19.57 -23.66
CA SER A 312 -7.68 -19.65 -22.26
C SER A 312 -7.78 -18.28 -21.58
N GLN A 313 -6.87 -17.35 -21.88
CA GLN A 313 -6.73 -16.09 -21.15
C GLN A 313 -7.46 -14.90 -21.79
N PHE A 314 -7.62 -14.86 -23.10
CA PHE A 314 -8.03 -13.63 -23.81
C PHE A 314 -9.37 -13.78 -24.55
N ASN A 315 -10.09 -12.65 -24.70
CA ASN A 315 -11.33 -12.56 -25.48
C ASN A 315 -11.28 -11.51 -26.60
N THR A 316 -10.15 -10.82 -26.76
CA THR A 316 -9.88 -9.88 -27.87
C THR A 316 -8.43 -10.02 -28.30
N ILE A 317 -8.17 -9.78 -29.59
CA ILE A 317 -6.83 -9.91 -30.18
C ILE A 317 -6.51 -8.71 -31.07
N THR A 318 -5.24 -8.30 -31.08
CA THR A 318 -4.73 -7.22 -31.95
C THR A 318 -3.58 -7.76 -32.82
N PRO A 319 -3.52 -7.45 -34.12
CA PRO A 319 -2.52 -7.95 -35.03
C PRO A 319 -1.29 -7.05 -34.91
N GLU A 320 -0.20 -7.55 -34.32
CA GLU A 320 0.98 -6.72 -33.99
C GLU A 320 1.47 -5.93 -35.22
N ASN A 321 2.01 -6.60 -36.24
CA ASN A 321 2.51 -5.93 -37.44
C ASN A 321 1.76 -6.35 -38.72
N VAL A 322 1.04 -7.47 -38.71
CA VAL A 322 0.59 -8.14 -39.94
C VAL A 322 -0.43 -7.35 -40.77
N LEU A 323 -1.13 -6.38 -40.16
CA LEU A 323 -2.09 -5.52 -40.84
C LEU A 323 -1.55 -4.11 -41.14
N LYS A 324 -0.29 -3.82 -40.81
CA LYS A 324 0.34 -2.52 -41.14
C LYS A 324 0.54 -2.40 -42.65
N TRP A 325 0.36 -1.17 -43.17
CA TRP A 325 0.40 -0.86 -44.61
C TRP A 325 1.62 -1.49 -45.31
N GLY A 326 2.81 -1.35 -44.73
CA GLY A 326 4.05 -1.86 -45.32
C GLY A 326 4.09 -3.37 -45.59
N LEU A 327 3.30 -4.16 -44.86
CA LEU A 327 3.18 -5.60 -45.09
C LEU A 327 1.99 -5.96 -45.98
N VAL A 328 0.85 -5.29 -45.79
CA VAL A 328 -0.38 -5.60 -46.52
C VAL A 328 -0.38 -5.06 -47.94
N HIS A 329 0.21 -3.88 -48.16
CA HIS A 329 0.21 -3.17 -49.45
C HIS A 329 1.61 -2.63 -49.78
N PRO A 330 2.61 -3.51 -49.95
CA PRO A 330 4.02 -3.13 -50.08
C PRO A 330 4.38 -2.38 -51.38
N ALA A 331 3.59 -2.54 -52.44
CA ALA A 331 3.79 -1.91 -53.74
C ALA A 331 2.44 -1.53 -54.39
N PRO A 332 2.38 -0.56 -55.32
CA PRO A 332 1.14 -0.02 -55.86
C PRO A 332 0.10 -1.08 -56.27
N ASP A 333 0.55 -2.09 -57.03
CA ASP A 333 -0.33 -3.14 -57.59
C ASP A 333 -0.25 -4.48 -56.85
N LYS A 334 0.26 -4.49 -55.60
CA LYS A 334 0.48 -5.73 -54.85
C LYS A 334 -0.07 -5.66 -53.43
N TYR A 335 -1.00 -6.55 -53.12
CA TYR A 335 -1.45 -6.83 -51.76
C TYR A 335 -1.00 -8.22 -51.28
N ASP A 336 -0.65 -8.32 -50.00
CA ASP A 336 -0.41 -9.61 -49.31
C ASP A 336 -1.39 -9.77 -48.14
N PHE A 337 -2.40 -10.61 -48.35
CA PHE A 337 -3.42 -10.91 -47.35
C PHE A 337 -3.21 -12.25 -46.64
N ALA A 338 -2.11 -12.97 -46.92
CA ALA A 338 -1.95 -14.33 -46.39
C ALA A 338 -1.93 -14.38 -44.85
N ALA A 339 -1.17 -13.49 -44.21
CA ALA A 339 -1.15 -13.38 -42.75
C ALA A 339 -2.39 -12.68 -42.16
N PRO A 340 -2.86 -11.55 -42.72
CA PRO A 340 -4.15 -10.94 -42.33
C PRO A 340 -5.36 -11.89 -42.37
N ASP A 341 -5.54 -12.66 -43.44
CA ASP A 341 -6.66 -13.60 -43.57
C ASP A 341 -6.59 -14.68 -42.50
N ARG A 342 -5.39 -15.18 -42.19
CA ARG A 342 -5.15 -16.14 -41.11
C ARG A 342 -5.45 -15.55 -39.74
N TYR A 343 -5.06 -14.30 -39.50
CA TYR A 343 -5.33 -13.59 -38.26
C TYR A 343 -6.84 -13.44 -38.02
N VAL A 344 -7.60 -13.01 -39.03
CA VAL A 344 -9.06 -12.89 -38.90
C VAL A 344 -9.72 -14.25 -38.72
N ALA A 345 -9.30 -15.27 -39.49
CA ALA A 345 -9.81 -16.63 -39.35
C ALA A 345 -9.55 -17.21 -37.95
N LEU A 346 -8.40 -16.89 -37.33
CA LEU A 346 -8.08 -17.29 -35.96
C LEU A 346 -9.04 -16.66 -34.95
N GLY A 347 -9.30 -15.35 -35.08
CA GLY A 347 -10.25 -14.63 -34.23
C GLY A 347 -11.67 -15.20 -34.33
N GLU A 348 -12.12 -15.52 -35.54
CA GLU A 348 -13.43 -16.14 -35.77
C GLU A 348 -13.50 -17.56 -35.20
N LYS A 349 -12.45 -18.37 -35.43
CA LYS A 349 -12.33 -19.74 -34.91
C LYS A 349 -12.50 -19.81 -33.40
N TYR A 350 -11.98 -18.82 -32.67
CA TYR A 350 -12.03 -18.77 -31.21
C TYR A 350 -13.00 -17.73 -30.66
N HIS A 351 -13.88 -17.18 -31.49
CA HIS A 351 -14.93 -16.21 -31.11
C HIS A 351 -14.40 -14.99 -30.36
N MET A 352 -13.24 -14.46 -30.77
CA MET A 352 -12.61 -13.29 -30.16
C MET A 352 -13.06 -11.99 -30.84
N PHE A 353 -13.06 -10.89 -30.08
CA PHE A 353 -13.18 -9.55 -30.67
C PHE A 353 -11.91 -9.23 -31.45
N ILE A 354 -12.08 -8.95 -32.75
CA ILE A 354 -10.95 -8.77 -33.68
C ILE A 354 -10.72 -7.28 -33.91
N VAL A 355 -9.49 -6.83 -33.68
CA VAL A 355 -9.06 -5.44 -33.89
C VAL A 355 -8.20 -5.37 -35.14
N GLY A 356 -8.31 -4.31 -35.92
CA GLY A 356 -7.38 -4.00 -37.00
C GLY A 356 -6.36 -2.97 -36.56
N HIS A 357 -5.08 -3.24 -36.76
CA HIS A 357 -3.98 -2.35 -36.40
C HIS A 357 -2.91 -2.38 -37.50
N THR A 358 -2.61 -1.27 -38.18
CA THR A 358 -3.30 0.04 -38.21
C THR A 358 -3.37 0.54 -39.66
N LEU A 359 -4.36 1.38 -39.98
CA LEU A 359 -4.60 1.87 -41.34
C LEU A 359 -3.66 3.01 -41.74
N VAL A 360 -3.37 3.95 -40.83
CA VAL A 360 -2.54 5.13 -41.10
C VAL A 360 -1.48 5.29 -40.02
N TRP A 361 -0.22 5.18 -40.43
CA TRP A 361 0.92 5.42 -39.55
C TRP A 361 2.10 6.03 -40.30
N HIS A 362 3.01 6.67 -39.57
CA HIS A 362 4.12 7.42 -40.16
C HIS A 362 5.39 6.57 -40.37
N GLN A 363 5.56 5.46 -39.65
CA GLN A 363 6.84 4.72 -39.62
C GLN A 363 6.90 3.49 -40.55
N GLN A 364 5.82 2.70 -40.67
CA GLN A 364 5.78 1.48 -41.51
C GLN A 364 4.85 1.60 -42.73
N THR A 365 4.83 2.79 -43.34
CA THR A 365 4.15 3.03 -44.62
C THR A 365 5.18 3.06 -45.76
N PRO A 366 4.98 2.31 -46.87
CA PRO A 366 5.94 2.27 -47.97
C PRO A 366 6.23 3.65 -48.58
N ALA A 367 7.48 3.87 -49.00
CA ALA A 367 7.90 5.14 -49.60
C ALA A 367 7.07 5.52 -50.84
N TRP A 368 6.66 4.54 -51.66
CA TRP A 368 5.86 4.77 -52.87
C TRP A 368 4.54 5.48 -52.58
N VAL A 369 3.98 5.32 -51.37
CA VAL A 369 2.72 5.97 -50.98
C VAL A 369 2.87 7.49 -51.01
N PHE A 370 4.01 8.00 -50.57
CA PHE A 370 4.29 9.44 -50.45
C PHE A 370 5.01 10.02 -51.66
N GLN A 371 5.44 9.19 -52.61
CA GLN A 371 6.31 9.61 -53.70
C GLN A 371 5.64 9.49 -55.07
N ASP A 372 6.03 10.36 -55.99
CA ASP A 372 5.80 10.20 -57.42
C ASP A 372 6.83 9.23 -58.06
N GLU A 373 6.73 8.99 -59.36
CA GLU A 373 7.62 8.08 -60.10
C GLU A 373 9.10 8.52 -60.10
N THR A 374 9.38 9.77 -59.76
CA THR A 374 10.72 10.35 -59.69
C THR A 374 11.29 10.39 -58.26
N GLY A 375 10.53 9.93 -57.27
CA GLY A 375 10.92 9.92 -55.86
C GLY A 375 10.65 11.22 -55.11
N ASN A 376 10.01 12.21 -55.74
CA ASN A 376 9.61 13.47 -55.09
C ASN A 376 8.29 13.28 -54.32
N PRO A 377 7.98 14.11 -53.29
CA PRO A 377 6.69 14.09 -52.63
C PRO A 377 5.54 14.20 -53.64
N THR A 378 4.59 13.27 -53.57
CA THR A 378 3.39 13.30 -54.41
C THR A 378 2.45 14.45 -54.01
N ASP A 379 1.45 14.74 -54.82
CA ASP A 379 0.46 15.79 -54.53
C ASP A 379 -0.65 15.29 -53.58
N ARG A 380 -1.37 16.24 -52.99
CA ARG A 380 -2.49 16.00 -52.07
C ARG A 380 -3.58 15.09 -52.65
N VAL A 381 -3.97 15.30 -53.91
CA VAL A 381 -5.06 14.55 -54.55
C VAL A 381 -4.65 13.09 -54.72
N THR A 382 -3.42 12.87 -55.19
CA THR A 382 -2.84 11.54 -55.35
C THR A 382 -2.72 10.82 -54.01
N LEU A 383 -2.22 11.48 -52.96
CA LEU A 383 -2.09 10.86 -51.64
C LEU A 383 -3.45 10.52 -51.00
N LEU A 384 -4.44 11.41 -51.11
CA LEU A 384 -5.81 11.13 -50.64
C LEU A 384 -6.44 9.96 -51.40
N LYS A 385 -6.22 9.87 -52.72
CA LYS A 385 -6.69 8.74 -53.52
C LYS A 385 -6.07 7.42 -53.03
N ARG A 386 -4.75 7.39 -52.83
CA ARG A 386 -4.03 6.21 -52.32
C ARG A 386 -4.51 5.81 -50.92
N LEU A 387 -4.69 6.79 -50.03
CA LEU A 387 -5.28 6.61 -48.69
C LEU A 387 -6.65 5.95 -48.76
N ARG A 388 -7.54 6.51 -49.60
CA ARG A 388 -8.88 5.97 -49.77
C ARG A 388 -8.86 4.56 -50.34
N GLU A 389 -8.12 4.32 -51.42
CA GLU A 389 -8.03 3.01 -52.06
C GLU A 389 -7.53 1.92 -51.09
N HIS A 390 -6.50 2.23 -50.30
CA HIS A 390 -5.99 1.32 -49.28
C HIS A 390 -7.05 1.01 -48.21
N ILE A 391 -7.66 2.04 -47.62
CA ILE A 391 -8.67 1.86 -46.56
C ILE A 391 -9.88 1.09 -47.10
N MET A 392 -10.42 1.47 -48.25
CA MET A 392 -11.56 0.78 -48.86
C MET A 392 -11.25 -0.69 -49.18
N THR A 393 -10.04 -0.99 -49.63
CA THR A 393 -9.63 -2.37 -49.93
C THR A 393 -9.46 -3.20 -48.67
N VAL A 394 -8.71 -2.69 -47.69
CA VAL A 394 -8.37 -3.43 -46.47
C VAL A 394 -9.56 -3.55 -45.53
N VAL A 395 -10.24 -2.43 -45.20
CA VAL A 395 -11.42 -2.44 -44.33
C VAL A 395 -12.58 -3.17 -45.03
N GLY A 396 -12.78 -2.90 -46.34
CA GLY A 396 -13.83 -3.55 -47.12
C GLY A 396 -13.68 -5.08 -47.18
N ARG A 397 -12.46 -5.61 -47.28
CA ARG A 397 -12.19 -7.06 -47.25
C ARG A 397 -12.66 -7.73 -45.95
N TYR A 398 -12.55 -7.04 -44.83
CA TYR A 398 -12.88 -7.57 -43.50
C TYR A 398 -14.16 -6.98 -42.90
N LYS A 399 -14.99 -6.35 -43.74
CA LYS A 399 -16.26 -5.73 -43.34
C LYS A 399 -17.09 -6.68 -42.49
N GLY A 400 -17.50 -6.22 -41.31
CA GLY A 400 -18.27 -6.98 -40.34
C GLY A 400 -17.50 -8.08 -39.59
N ARG A 401 -16.26 -8.39 -39.96
CA ARG A 401 -15.41 -9.42 -39.33
C ARG A 401 -14.43 -8.80 -38.34
N ILE A 402 -13.70 -7.77 -38.75
CA ILE A 402 -12.94 -6.91 -37.84
C ILE A 402 -13.90 -5.91 -37.20
N LYS A 403 -13.93 -5.86 -35.87
CA LYS A 403 -14.93 -5.10 -35.10
C LYS A 403 -14.47 -3.71 -34.71
N GLY A 404 -13.17 -3.47 -34.65
CA GLY A 404 -12.61 -2.14 -34.40
C GLY A 404 -11.30 -1.91 -35.13
N TRP A 405 -11.00 -0.67 -35.48
CA TRP A 405 -9.79 -0.28 -36.22
C TRP A 405 -9.06 0.85 -35.52
N ASP A 406 -7.77 0.66 -35.28
CA ASP A 406 -6.84 1.77 -35.07
C ASP A 406 -6.65 2.47 -36.42
N VAL A 407 -7.39 3.55 -36.65
CA VAL A 407 -7.45 4.24 -37.95
C VAL A 407 -6.19 5.08 -38.15
N VAL A 408 -5.87 5.93 -37.17
CA VAL A 408 -4.68 6.77 -37.19
C VAL A 408 -3.86 6.48 -35.94
N ASN A 409 -2.59 6.16 -36.14
CA ASN A 409 -1.63 5.85 -35.10
C ASN A 409 -0.61 7.01 -34.96
N GLU A 410 -0.45 7.53 -33.75
CA GLU A 410 0.66 8.40 -33.32
C GLU A 410 0.80 9.73 -34.08
N ALA A 411 -0.30 10.46 -34.18
CA ALA A 411 -0.32 11.74 -34.90
C ALA A 411 0.23 12.91 -34.09
N LEU A 412 0.46 12.75 -32.78
CA LEU A 412 0.93 13.83 -31.90
C LEU A 412 2.40 13.65 -31.46
N ASN A 413 3.07 14.78 -31.29
CA ASN A 413 4.35 14.87 -30.59
C ASN A 413 4.15 14.90 -29.07
N GLN A 414 5.21 14.75 -28.31
CA GLN A 414 5.19 14.74 -26.83
C GLN A 414 4.74 16.08 -26.20
N ASP A 415 4.79 17.17 -26.96
CA ASP A 415 4.31 18.49 -26.54
C ASP A 415 2.84 18.75 -26.90
N GLY A 416 2.14 17.76 -27.46
CA GLY A 416 0.74 17.88 -27.88
C GLY A 416 0.52 18.50 -29.26
N THR A 417 1.59 18.86 -29.99
CA THR A 417 1.46 19.37 -31.36
C THR A 417 1.33 18.26 -32.40
N MET A 418 0.74 18.56 -33.55
CA MET A 418 0.65 17.62 -34.67
C MET A 418 2.04 17.27 -35.23
N ARG A 419 2.32 15.97 -35.35
CA ARG A 419 3.53 15.43 -35.97
C ARG A 419 3.61 15.84 -37.43
N GLN A 420 4.75 16.39 -37.84
CA GLN A 420 5.02 16.83 -39.22
C GLN A 420 5.40 15.66 -40.15
N SER A 421 4.54 14.64 -40.18
CA SER A 421 4.67 13.46 -41.06
C SER A 421 4.41 13.80 -42.53
N PRO A 422 4.77 12.93 -43.49
CA PRO A 422 4.39 13.12 -44.88
C PRO A 422 2.87 13.29 -45.09
N TRP A 423 2.05 12.60 -44.30
CA TRP A 423 0.58 12.79 -44.29
C TRP A 423 0.21 14.25 -44.00
N MET A 424 0.75 14.81 -42.91
CA MET A 424 0.51 16.19 -42.50
C MET A 424 1.06 17.22 -43.50
N LYS A 425 2.24 16.95 -44.09
CA LYS A 425 2.90 17.89 -45.01
C LYS A 425 2.26 17.93 -46.40
N ILE A 426 1.82 16.79 -46.92
CA ILE A 426 1.29 16.67 -48.29
C ILE A 426 -0.22 16.90 -48.32
N ILE A 427 -0.97 16.29 -47.39
CA ILE A 427 -2.42 16.53 -47.29
C ILE A 427 -2.64 17.80 -46.47
N GLY A 428 -2.27 17.80 -45.19
CA GLY A 428 -2.68 18.82 -44.23
C GLY A 428 -3.52 18.24 -43.12
N GLU A 429 -3.96 19.07 -42.17
CA GLU A 429 -4.62 18.63 -40.92
C GLU A 429 -5.84 17.70 -41.10
N ASP A 430 -6.57 17.82 -42.21
CA ASP A 430 -7.77 17.05 -42.46
C ASP A 430 -7.51 15.59 -42.90
N TYR A 431 -6.25 15.16 -43.02
CA TYR A 431 -5.93 13.76 -43.34
C TYR A 431 -6.51 12.78 -42.30
N LEU A 432 -6.60 13.18 -41.03
CA LEU A 432 -7.20 12.35 -39.98
C LEU A 432 -8.70 12.19 -40.24
N ALA A 433 -9.43 13.30 -40.37
CA ALA A 433 -10.86 13.28 -40.67
C ALA A 433 -11.15 12.42 -41.91
N LYS A 434 -10.38 12.58 -42.99
CA LYS A 434 -10.51 11.78 -44.22
C LYS A 434 -10.27 10.29 -43.98
N ALA A 435 -9.27 9.91 -43.20
CA ALA A 435 -9.02 8.50 -42.89
C ALA A 435 -10.21 7.85 -42.14
N PHE A 436 -10.78 8.56 -41.16
CA PHE A 436 -11.97 8.09 -40.42
C PHE A 436 -13.21 8.04 -41.31
N GLU A 437 -13.44 9.05 -42.16
CA GLU A 437 -14.53 9.06 -43.14
C GLU A 437 -14.45 7.85 -44.07
N PHE A 438 -13.27 7.55 -44.64
CA PHE A 438 -13.08 6.40 -45.53
C PHE A 438 -13.24 5.07 -44.81
N ALA A 439 -12.77 4.95 -43.56
CA ALA A 439 -12.93 3.73 -42.77
C ALA A 439 -14.40 3.48 -42.44
N HIS A 440 -15.14 4.53 -42.08
CA HIS A 440 -16.59 4.46 -41.84
C HIS A 440 -17.38 4.17 -43.12
N GLU A 441 -16.98 4.74 -44.26
CA GLU A 441 -17.57 4.43 -45.56
C GLU A 441 -17.42 2.93 -45.90
N ALA A 442 -16.22 2.37 -45.69
CA ALA A 442 -15.94 0.97 -45.94
C ALA A 442 -16.76 0.04 -45.02
N ASP A 443 -16.77 0.32 -43.72
CA ASP A 443 -17.56 -0.41 -42.73
C ASP A 443 -18.21 0.51 -41.68
N PRO A 444 -19.49 0.90 -41.87
CA PRO A 444 -20.18 1.79 -40.94
C PRO A 444 -20.40 1.21 -39.53
N ASN A 445 -20.28 -0.11 -39.37
CA ASN A 445 -20.52 -0.80 -38.11
C ASN A 445 -19.24 -1.04 -37.30
N ALA A 446 -18.06 -0.77 -37.88
CA ALA A 446 -16.80 -0.93 -37.18
C ALA A 446 -16.58 0.23 -36.19
N GLN A 447 -16.00 -0.09 -35.03
CA GLN A 447 -15.54 0.93 -34.10
C GLN A 447 -14.24 1.56 -34.63
N LEU A 448 -14.11 2.87 -34.59
CA LEU A 448 -12.95 3.57 -35.15
C LEU A 448 -12.19 4.32 -34.07
N TYR A 449 -10.87 4.11 -34.00
CA TYR A 449 -10.03 4.58 -32.92
C TYR A 449 -8.91 5.49 -33.39
N TYR A 450 -8.63 6.53 -32.61
CA TYR A 450 -7.36 7.25 -32.64
C TYR A 450 -6.43 6.62 -31.60
N ASN A 451 -5.23 6.16 -31.98
CA ASN A 451 -4.30 5.44 -31.08
C ASN A 451 -2.99 6.21 -30.94
N ASP A 452 -2.48 6.42 -29.71
CA ASP A 452 -1.24 7.15 -29.48
C ASP A 452 -0.54 6.72 -28.16
N TYR A 453 0.77 6.92 -28.06
CA TYR A 453 1.58 6.62 -26.87
C TYR A 453 1.89 7.88 -26.05
N ASP A 454 2.31 7.70 -24.80
CA ASP A 454 2.69 8.78 -23.87
C ASP A 454 1.62 9.87 -23.67
N LEU A 455 0.33 9.53 -23.82
CA LEU A 455 -0.77 10.48 -23.58
C LEU A 455 -0.88 10.88 -22.10
N GLU A 456 -0.15 10.20 -21.21
CA GLU A 456 -0.05 10.52 -19.79
C GLU A 456 0.85 11.73 -19.51
N LEU A 457 1.62 12.18 -20.51
CA LEU A 457 2.29 13.48 -20.47
C LEU A 457 1.23 14.59 -20.55
N ALA A 458 1.19 15.47 -19.54
CA ALA A 458 0.17 16.52 -19.45
C ALA A 458 0.02 17.36 -20.73
N ALA A 459 1.12 17.80 -21.36
CA ALA A 459 1.08 18.58 -22.60
C ALA A 459 0.50 17.76 -23.79
N LYS A 460 0.89 16.48 -23.91
CA LYS A 460 0.36 15.60 -24.96
C LYS A 460 -1.12 15.28 -24.73
N ARG A 461 -1.51 15.04 -23.47
CA ARG A 461 -2.90 14.87 -23.05
C ARG A 461 -3.77 16.05 -23.48
N GLU A 462 -3.32 17.28 -23.21
CA GLU A 462 -4.02 18.50 -23.59
C GLU A 462 -4.17 18.61 -25.12
N GLY A 463 -3.09 18.35 -25.87
CA GLY A 463 -3.14 18.30 -27.33
C GLY A 463 -4.13 17.25 -27.87
N ALA A 464 -4.16 16.06 -27.27
CA ALA A 464 -5.12 15.02 -27.63
C ALA A 464 -6.56 15.42 -27.29
N VAL A 465 -6.81 16.02 -26.13
CA VAL A 465 -8.14 16.55 -25.76
C VAL A 465 -8.66 17.54 -26.80
N GLU A 466 -7.81 18.47 -27.24
CA GLU A 466 -8.20 19.44 -28.26
C GLU A 466 -8.39 18.81 -29.64
N LEU A 467 -7.55 17.84 -30.03
CA LEU A 467 -7.73 17.07 -31.26
C LEU A 467 -9.08 16.32 -31.27
N ILE A 468 -9.41 15.62 -30.18
CA ILE A 468 -10.68 14.87 -30.08
C ILE A 468 -11.88 15.82 -30.10
N LYS A 469 -11.81 16.97 -29.42
CA LYS A 469 -12.87 17.99 -29.51
C LYS A 469 -13.08 18.47 -30.94
N LYS A 470 -11.99 18.76 -31.67
CA LYS A 470 -12.03 19.18 -33.07
C LYS A 470 -12.70 18.13 -33.96
N LEU A 471 -12.24 16.88 -33.89
CA LEU A 471 -12.80 15.77 -34.68
C LEU A 471 -14.28 15.54 -34.36
N LYS A 472 -14.68 15.62 -33.09
CA LYS A 472 -16.10 15.53 -32.70
C LYS A 472 -16.93 16.69 -33.23
N ALA A 473 -16.41 17.92 -33.21
CA ALA A 473 -17.09 19.09 -33.75
C ALA A 473 -17.28 19.01 -35.27
N GLU A 474 -16.34 18.37 -35.98
CA GLU A 474 -16.41 18.11 -37.42
C GLU A 474 -17.32 16.92 -37.79
N GLY A 475 -17.89 16.21 -36.80
CA GLY A 475 -18.77 15.06 -37.04
C GLY A 475 -18.02 13.79 -37.46
N VAL A 476 -16.71 13.71 -37.20
CA VAL A 476 -15.89 12.53 -37.53
C VAL A 476 -16.37 11.32 -36.72
N PRO A 477 -16.56 10.14 -37.34
CA PRO A 477 -17.07 8.93 -36.68
C PRO A 477 -16.00 8.29 -35.78
N LEU A 478 -15.67 8.94 -34.68
CA LEU A 478 -14.67 8.52 -33.70
C LEU A 478 -15.36 7.81 -32.52
N THR A 479 -15.03 6.54 -32.30
CA THR A 479 -15.64 5.72 -31.24
C THR A 479 -14.87 5.79 -29.93
N ALA A 480 -13.55 5.63 -29.98
CA ALA A 480 -12.70 5.57 -28.81
C ALA A 480 -11.31 6.16 -29.07
N ILE A 481 -10.58 6.47 -27.99
CA ILE A 481 -9.15 6.75 -28.02
C ILE A 481 -8.36 5.58 -27.44
N GLY A 482 -7.24 5.23 -28.07
CA GLY A 482 -6.31 4.20 -27.65
C GLY A 482 -5.11 4.81 -26.91
N LEU A 483 -4.83 4.28 -25.72
CA LEU A 483 -3.65 4.58 -24.91
C LEU A 483 -2.64 3.44 -25.08
N GLN A 484 -1.53 3.71 -25.79
CA GLN A 484 -0.43 2.77 -25.91
C GLN A 484 0.44 2.81 -24.64
N ASN A 485 0.04 2.02 -23.63
CA ASN A 485 0.69 2.01 -22.32
C ASN A 485 2.00 1.21 -22.30
N HIS A 486 3.00 1.68 -23.04
CA HIS A 486 4.40 1.23 -22.98
C HIS A 486 5.10 1.77 -21.73
N ASN A 487 4.63 1.31 -20.58
CA ASN A 487 4.94 1.88 -19.30
C ASN A 487 6.35 1.47 -18.85
N ARG A 488 6.87 2.21 -17.87
CA ARG A 488 8.05 1.86 -17.09
C ARG A 488 7.62 1.44 -15.69
N ILE A 489 8.56 0.88 -14.94
CA ILE A 489 8.33 0.51 -13.55
C ILE A 489 7.91 1.72 -12.68
N ASP A 490 8.34 2.92 -13.06
CA ASP A 490 8.20 4.17 -12.31
C ASP A 490 7.41 5.28 -13.05
N TRP A 491 6.97 5.04 -14.29
CA TRP A 491 6.25 6.04 -15.09
C TRP A 491 5.28 5.39 -16.08
N PRO A 492 4.10 5.96 -16.38
CA PRO A 492 3.48 7.14 -15.77
C PRO A 492 3.14 6.93 -14.29
N THR A 493 2.98 8.00 -13.50
CA THR A 493 2.48 7.80 -12.13
C THR A 493 1.03 7.34 -12.17
N VAL A 494 0.54 6.73 -11.08
CA VAL A 494 -0.89 6.33 -10.96
C VAL A 494 -1.81 7.54 -11.15
N ALA A 495 -1.40 8.71 -10.66
CA ALA A 495 -2.14 9.96 -10.82
C ALA A 495 -2.15 10.45 -12.27
N ASP A 496 -1.05 10.30 -13.02
CA ASP A 496 -1.00 10.68 -14.43
C ASP A 496 -1.92 9.80 -15.27
N GLU A 497 -1.93 8.49 -15.03
CA GLU A 497 -2.82 7.53 -15.69
C GLU A 497 -4.31 7.86 -15.42
N ASP A 498 -4.67 8.04 -14.15
CA ASP A 498 -6.03 8.36 -13.71
C ASP A 498 -6.51 9.70 -14.28
N ALA A 499 -5.67 10.74 -14.25
CA ALA A 499 -5.98 12.04 -14.84
C ALA A 499 -6.15 11.96 -16.37
N THR A 500 -5.45 11.04 -17.04
CA THR A 500 -5.53 10.86 -18.49
C THR A 500 -6.85 10.21 -18.90
N ILE A 501 -7.20 9.10 -18.25
CA ILE A 501 -8.47 8.43 -18.50
C ILE A 501 -9.64 9.36 -18.11
N GLY A 502 -9.53 10.06 -16.98
CA GLY A 502 -10.51 11.05 -16.53
C GLY A 502 -10.71 12.22 -17.50
N ALA A 503 -9.64 12.71 -18.15
CA ALA A 503 -9.75 13.77 -19.16
C ALA A 503 -10.57 13.33 -20.38
N PHE A 504 -10.37 12.10 -20.86
CA PHE A 504 -11.13 11.55 -21.98
C PHE A 504 -12.56 11.15 -21.57
N GLU A 505 -12.76 10.65 -20.35
CA GLU A 505 -14.09 10.44 -19.76
C GLU A 505 -14.91 11.74 -19.75
N GLY A 506 -14.28 12.87 -19.39
CA GLY A 506 -14.90 14.19 -19.41
C GLY A 506 -15.35 14.67 -20.81
N LEU A 507 -14.79 14.10 -21.89
CA LEU A 507 -15.25 14.34 -23.26
C LEU A 507 -16.37 13.40 -23.69
N GLY A 508 -16.72 12.39 -22.88
CA GLY A 508 -17.68 11.35 -23.21
C GLY A 508 -17.22 10.44 -24.35
N ILE A 509 -15.91 10.23 -24.51
CA ILE A 509 -15.33 9.26 -25.45
C ILE A 509 -14.88 8.01 -24.70
N LYS A 510 -14.98 6.85 -25.34
CA LYS A 510 -14.48 5.59 -24.79
C LYS A 510 -12.96 5.52 -24.83
N VAL A 511 -12.37 4.75 -23.92
CA VAL A 511 -10.92 4.54 -23.82
C VAL A 511 -10.59 3.07 -24.03
N ASN A 512 -9.53 2.79 -24.78
CA ASN A 512 -8.92 1.46 -24.90
C ASN A 512 -7.48 1.55 -24.43
N ILE A 513 -7.04 0.68 -23.53
CA ILE A 513 -5.61 0.46 -23.28
C ILE A 513 -5.14 -0.51 -24.36
N THR A 514 -4.32 -0.06 -25.30
CA THR A 514 -4.08 -0.76 -26.57
C THR A 514 -2.79 -1.55 -26.60
N GLU A 515 -1.75 -1.11 -25.88
CA GLU A 515 -0.39 -1.68 -25.95
C GLU A 515 0.26 -1.75 -24.57
N LEU A 516 -0.36 -2.46 -23.62
CA LEU A 516 0.13 -2.54 -22.24
C LEU A 516 1.34 -3.46 -22.10
N ASP A 517 2.48 -2.89 -21.75
CA ASP A 517 3.66 -3.58 -21.23
C ASP A 517 4.41 -2.70 -20.21
N VAL A 518 5.27 -3.29 -19.37
CA VAL A 518 6.01 -2.55 -18.34
C VAL A 518 7.50 -2.85 -18.42
N ASP A 519 8.29 -1.91 -18.93
CA ASP A 519 9.75 -2.02 -18.97
C ASP A 519 10.34 -2.04 -17.55
N VAL A 520 10.93 -3.18 -17.16
CA VAL A 520 11.57 -3.39 -15.85
C VAL A 520 13.07 -3.08 -15.88
N LEU A 521 13.63 -2.73 -17.04
CA LEU A 521 15.06 -2.45 -17.19
C LEU A 521 15.34 -0.94 -17.17
N PRO A 522 16.51 -0.53 -16.67
CA PRO A 522 16.93 0.87 -16.74
C PRO A 522 17.02 1.38 -18.20
N ARG A 523 16.68 2.66 -18.43
CA ARG A 523 16.88 3.38 -19.70
C ARG A 523 17.82 4.56 -19.52
N THR A 524 18.55 4.90 -20.60
CA THR A 524 19.43 6.09 -20.67
C THR A 524 18.75 7.31 -21.30
N THR A 525 17.52 7.17 -21.77
CA THR A 525 16.75 8.21 -22.49
C THR A 525 15.39 8.47 -21.85
N LYS A 526 14.78 9.61 -22.24
CA LYS A 526 13.42 10.03 -21.86
C LYS A 526 12.35 8.99 -22.28
N PRO A 527 11.12 9.01 -21.71
CA PRO A 527 10.03 8.11 -22.10
C PRO A 527 9.69 8.17 -23.61
N GLY A 528 9.13 7.08 -24.13
CA GLY A 528 8.65 6.94 -25.53
C GLY A 528 9.25 5.76 -26.32
N ALA A 529 8.57 5.37 -27.41
CA ALA A 529 8.98 4.34 -28.38
C ALA A 529 9.76 4.89 -29.60
N ASP A 530 9.95 6.22 -29.67
CA ASP A 530 10.36 6.94 -30.88
C ASP A 530 11.88 6.96 -31.19
N TYR A 531 12.73 6.47 -30.29
CA TYR A 531 14.20 6.57 -30.45
C TYR A 531 14.94 5.25 -30.23
N PRO A 532 15.32 4.52 -31.30
CA PRO A 532 16.36 3.51 -31.16
C PRO A 532 17.66 4.19 -30.78
N VAL A 533 18.32 3.70 -29.73
CA VAL A 533 19.65 4.19 -29.35
C VAL A 533 20.65 3.11 -29.71
N ASN A 534 21.67 3.46 -30.50
CA ASN A 534 22.82 2.58 -30.76
C ASN A 534 23.70 2.47 -29.50
N VAL A 535 23.12 1.98 -28.41
CA VAL A 535 23.79 1.69 -27.14
C VAL A 535 24.08 0.21 -27.10
N VAL A 536 25.31 -0.14 -26.74
CA VAL A 536 25.68 -1.53 -26.47
C VAL A 536 25.12 -1.90 -25.08
N PRO A 537 24.34 -2.99 -24.93
CA PRO A 537 23.84 -3.40 -23.62
C PRO A 537 25.01 -3.71 -22.67
N THR A 538 25.05 -3.02 -21.54
CA THR A 538 25.95 -3.33 -20.43
C THR A 538 25.21 -4.15 -19.36
N PRO A 539 25.91 -4.86 -18.45
CA PRO A 539 25.26 -5.55 -17.33
C PRO A 539 24.35 -4.64 -16.50
N GLN A 540 24.64 -3.34 -16.43
CA GLN A 540 23.82 -2.35 -15.72
C GLN A 540 22.51 -2.02 -16.46
N LEU A 541 22.52 -2.06 -17.80
CA LEU A 541 21.34 -1.79 -18.65
C LEU A 541 20.57 -3.07 -19.02
N ASN A 542 21.08 -4.24 -18.66
CA ASN A 542 20.48 -5.54 -18.86
C ASN A 542 20.75 -6.50 -17.66
N PRO A 543 20.33 -6.14 -16.44
CA PRO A 543 20.69 -6.89 -15.23
C PRO A 543 20.03 -8.27 -15.07
N TYR A 544 18.96 -8.57 -15.81
CA TYR A 544 18.08 -9.73 -15.55
C TYR A 544 18.16 -10.81 -16.64
N THR A 545 19.34 -11.02 -17.24
CA THR A 545 19.55 -12.01 -18.31
C THR A 545 19.26 -13.44 -17.88
N ASN A 546 19.52 -13.78 -16.63
CA ASN A 546 19.32 -15.12 -16.05
C ASN A 546 18.01 -15.25 -15.25
N GLY A 547 17.08 -14.32 -15.44
CA GLY A 547 15.83 -14.25 -14.69
C GLY A 547 15.76 -13.02 -13.79
N MET A 548 14.52 -12.62 -13.44
CA MET A 548 14.24 -11.44 -12.64
C MET A 548 14.28 -11.80 -11.14
N PRO A 549 15.02 -11.06 -10.30
CA PRO A 549 15.04 -11.30 -8.86
C PRO A 549 13.65 -11.09 -8.25
N GLU A 550 13.38 -11.73 -7.10
CA GLU A 550 12.07 -11.68 -6.44
C GLU A 550 11.64 -10.23 -6.15
N SER A 551 12.56 -9.36 -5.74
CA SER A 551 12.25 -7.95 -5.51
C SER A 551 11.72 -7.23 -6.76
N ALA A 552 12.28 -7.50 -7.93
CA ALA A 552 11.83 -6.93 -9.19
C ALA A 552 10.52 -7.58 -9.69
N GLN A 553 10.30 -8.88 -9.43
CA GLN A 553 9.01 -9.54 -9.64
C GLN A 553 7.89 -8.88 -8.81
N GLN A 554 8.16 -8.61 -7.53
CA GLN A 554 7.19 -7.97 -6.65
C GLN A 554 6.96 -6.50 -7.03
N ALA A 555 7.99 -5.77 -7.47
CA ALA A 555 7.85 -4.42 -8.00
C ALA A 555 6.95 -4.40 -9.25
N LEU A 556 7.17 -5.32 -10.20
CA LEU A 556 6.33 -5.47 -11.38
C LEU A 556 4.88 -5.84 -11.01
N ALA A 557 4.71 -6.76 -10.04
CA ALA A 557 3.40 -7.17 -9.56
C ALA A 557 2.63 -6.01 -8.92
N LYS A 558 3.29 -5.20 -8.09
CA LYS A 558 2.72 -3.98 -7.52
C LYS A 558 2.33 -3.01 -8.64
N ARG A 559 3.22 -2.79 -9.61
CA ARG A 559 2.99 -1.88 -10.74
C ARG A 559 1.73 -2.26 -11.54
N TYR A 560 1.57 -3.54 -11.88
CA TYR A 560 0.36 -4.01 -12.56
C TYR A 560 -0.90 -3.90 -11.70
N ALA A 561 -0.82 -4.21 -10.40
CA ALA A 561 -1.95 -4.01 -9.49
C ALA A 561 -2.39 -2.54 -9.44
N ASP A 562 -1.44 -1.61 -9.39
CA ASP A 562 -1.70 -0.19 -9.36
C ASP A 562 -2.37 0.31 -10.66
N LEU A 563 -1.89 -0.12 -11.83
CA LEU A 563 -2.52 0.21 -13.11
C LEU A 563 -3.94 -0.37 -13.22
N PHE A 564 -4.13 -1.65 -12.88
CA PHE A 564 -5.46 -2.26 -12.95
C PHE A 564 -6.44 -1.68 -11.92
N ARG A 565 -5.96 -1.14 -10.78
CA ARG A 565 -6.79 -0.37 -9.85
C ARG A 565 -7.38 0.87 -10.53
N VAL A 566 -6.57 1.61 -11.30
CA VAL A 566 -7.05 2.76 -12.10
C VAL A 566 -8.05 2.28 -13.16
N TYR A 567 -7.72 1.23 -13.90
CA TYR A 567 -8.62 0.73 -14.95
C TYR A 567 -9.98 0.28 -14.40
N LEU A 568 -9.99 -0.37 -13.23
CA LEU A 568 -11.22 -0.79 -12.56
C LEU A 568 -12.04 0.40 -12.00
N ARG A 569 -11.38 1.49 -11.59
CA ARG A 569 -12.07 2.75 -11.24
C ARG A 569 -12.79 3.33 -12.46
N HIS A 570 -12.13 3.34 -13.62
CA HIS A 570 -12.69 3.84 -14.89
C HIS A 570 -13.38 2.77 -15.76
N ARG A 571 -13.81 1.64 -15.19
CA ARG A 571 -14.39 0.51 -15.93
C ARG A 571 -15.65 0.82 -16.77
N LYS A 572 -16.30 1.97 -16.55
CA LYS A 572 -17.43 2.42 -17.39
C LYS A 572 -16.95 3.09 -18.69
N THR A 573 -15.76 3.66 -18.66
CA THR A 573 -15.11 4.40 -19.76
C THR A 573 -14.23 3.48 -20.60
N ILE A 574 -13.58 2.51 -19.96
CA ILE A 574 -12.67 1.57 -20.63
C ILE A 574 -13.45 0.42 -21.26
N ASP A 575 -13.28 0.20 -22.57
CA ASP A 575 -13.89 -0.94 -23.27
C ASP A 575 -12.93 -2.14 -23.41
N ARG A 576 -11.61 -1.88 -23.49
CA ARG A 576 -10.58 -2.91 -23.73
C ARG A 576 -9.26 -2.62 -23.04
N VAL A 577 -8.61 -3.67 -22.54
CA VAL A 577 -7.18 -3.70 -22.18
C VAL A 577 -6.45 -4.78 -22.99
N THR A 578 -5.48 -4.38 -23.80
CA THR A 578 -4.66 -5.28 -24.62
C THR A 578 -3.20 -5.22 -24.16
N PHE A 579 -2.62 -6.37 -23.82
CA PHE A 579 -1.19 -6.50 -23.59
C PHE A 579 -0.42 -6.50 -24.91
N TRP A 580 0.73 -5.83 -24.96
CA TRP A 580 1.57 -5.87 -26.15
C TRP A 580 2.51 -7.08 -26.09
N CYS A 581 2.15 -8.11 -26.86
CA CYS A 581 2.65 -9.49 -26.87
C CYS A 581 2.03 -10.40 -25.78
N VAL A 582 2.28 -11.71 -25.91
CA VAL A 582 1.68 -12.76 -25.05
C VAL A 582 2.60 -13.13 -23.88
N THR A 583 3.90 -13.31 -24.16
CA THR A 583 4.91 -13.68 -23.15
C THR A 583 6.12 -12.76 -23.18
N ASP A 584 6.90 -12.75 -22.10
CA ASP A 584 8.18 -12.02 -22.04
C ASP A 584 9.15 -12.36 -23.19
N GLY A 585 9.01 -13.56 -23.80
CA GLY A 585 9.86 -14.01 -24.90
C GLY A 585 9.54 -13.33 -26.23
N ASP A 586 8.30 -12.87 -26.38
CA ASP A 586 7.79 -12.25 -27.61
C ASP A 586 8.01 -10.73 -27.61
N SER A 587 8.31 -10.14 -26.45
CA SER A 587 8.31 -8.69 -26.28
C SER A 587 9.37 -8.00 -27.15
N TRP A 588 8.95 -6.96 -27.86
CA TRP A 588 9.80 -6.05 -28.62
C TRP A 588 10.86 -5.35 -27.73
N LEU A 589 10.60 -5.21 -26.43
CA LEU A 589 11.54 -4.62 -25.46
C LEU A 589 12.80 -5.47 -25.22
N ASN A 590 12.84 -6.70 -25.74
CA ASN A 590 14.08 -7.49 -25.82
C ASN A 590 15.07 -6.91 -26.86
N ASN A 591 14.60 -6.11 -27.83
CA ASN A 591 15.45 -5.56 -28.89
C ASN A 591 15.36 -4.04 -29.05
N TRP A 592 14.43 -3.40 -28.35
CA TRP A 592 14.24 -1.95 -28.36
C TRP A 592 14.31 -1.40 -26.92
N PRO A 593 14.94 -0.22 -26.67
CA PRO A 593 15.68 0.60 -27.61
C PRO A 593 17.10 0.09 -27.84
N ILE A 594 17.51 -0.88 -27.04
CA ILE A 594 18.84 -1.48 -27.01
C ILE A 594 18.68 -2.92 -27.50
N LYS A 595 19.44 -3.26 -28.55
CA LYS A 595 19.41 -4.59 -29.16
C LYS A 595 19.90 -5.67 -28.18
N ALA A 596 19.34 -6.87 -28.26
CA ALA A 596 19.76 -8.06 -27.51
C ALA A 596 19.70 -7.92 -25.97
N ARG A 597 18.70 -7.20 -25.44
CA ARG A 597 18.37 -7.21 -24.01
C ARG A 597 17.40 -8.34 -23.66
N THR A 598 17.36 -8.70 -22.39
CA THR A 598 16.43 -9.69 -21.85
C THR A 598 15.48 -9.01 -20.88
N ASN A 599 14.29 -8.63 -21.37
CA ASN A 599 13.29 -7.92 -20.59
C ASN A 599 12.21 -8.88 -20.05
N HIS A 600 11.44 -8.47 -19.04
CA HIS A 600 10.39 -9.29 -18.43
C HIS A 600 9.08 -8.52 -18.22
N PRO A 601 8.50 -7.89 -19.26
CA PRO A 601 7.51 -6.85 -19.07
C PRO A 601 6.06 -7.31 -18.90
N LEU A 602 5.72 -8.58 -19.18
CA LEU A 602 4.34 -9.06 -19.31
C LEU A 602 3.85 -9.84 -18.08
N LEU A 603 2.67 -10.43 -18.13
CA LEU A 603 2.12 -11.27 -17.05
C LEU A 603 2.63 -12.71 -17.08
N PHE A 604 3.04 -13.19 -18.26
CA PHE A 604 3.52 -14.55 -18.46
C PHE A 604 5.01 -14.56 -18.81
N ASP A 605 5.75 -15.48 -18.23
CA ASP A 605 7.16 -15.67 -18.55
C ASP A 605 7.35 -16.30 -19.94
N ARG A 606 8.61 -16.46 -20.36
CA ARG A 606 8.99 -17.05 -21.66
C ARG A 606 8.48 -18.48 -21.87
N ALA A 607 8.17 -19.21 -20.81
CA ALA A 607 7.62 -20.55 -20.88
C ALA A 607 6.08 -20.56 -20.95
N GLY A 608 5.44 -19.39 -20.82
CA GLY A 608 3.99 -19.21 -20.76
C GLY A 608 3.41 -19.44 -19.36
N GLN A 609 4.24 -19.43 -18.32
CA GLN A 609 3.78 -19.58 -16.94
C GLN A 609 3.43 -18.22 -16.32
N PRO A 610 2.38 -18.12 -15.48
CA PRO A 610 2.02 -16.87 -14.83
C PRO A 610 3.12 -16.41 -13.86
N LYS A 611 3.46 -15.13 -13.92
CA LYS A 611 4.34 -14.45 -12.95
C LYS A 611 3.52 -13.88 -11.77
N PRO A 612 4.14 -13.47 -10.66
CA PRO A 612 3.43 -12.79 -9.56
C PRO A 612 2.57 -11.60 -9.99
N ALA A 613 2.92 -10.94 -11.10
CA ALA A 613 2.10 -9.89 -11.69
C ALA A 613 0.73 -10.36 -12.17
N PHE A 614 0.61 -11.59 -12.70
CA PHE A 614 -0.67 -12.20 -13.06
C PHE A 614 -1.58 -12.31 -11.84
N ASP A 615 -1.06 -12.91 -10.76
CA ASP A 615 -1.81 -13.10 -9.52
C ASP A 615 -2.23 -11.75 -8.91
N ALA A 616 -1.38 -10.74 -9.01
CA ALA A 616 -1.68 -9.38 -8.53
C ALA A 616 -2.85 -8.74 -9.31
N VAL A 617 -2.90 -8.91 -10.64
CA VAL A 617 -4.03 -8.44 -11.46
C VAL A 617 -5.33 -9.14 -11.09
N ILE A 618 -5.31 -10.47 -10.97
CA ILE A 618 -6.49 -11.27 -10.59
C ILE A 618 -6.98 -10.90 -9.18
N LYS A 619 -6.06 -10.79 -8.22
CA LYS A 619 -6.38 -10.40 -6.83
C LYS A 619 -7.02 -9.02 -6.78
N THR A 620 -6.48 -8.04 -7.51
CA THR A 620 -7.03 -6.69 -7.58
C THR A 620 -8.45 -6.71 -8.14
N ALA A 621 -8.68 -7.40 -9.26
CA ALA A 621 -10.02 -7.49 -9.85
C ALA A 621 -11.05 -8.18 -8.94
N ASN A 622 -10.67 -9.26 -8.25
CA ASN A 622 -11.55 -9.95 -7.30
C ASN A 622 -11.90 -9.07 -6.09
N ALA A 623 -10.94 -8.28 -5.58
CA ALA A 623 -11.20 -7.31 -4.52
C ALA A 623 -12.22 -6.24 -4.97
N PHE A 624 -12.08 -5.72 -6.19
CA PHE A 624 -13.03 -4.75 -6.74
C PHE A 624 -14.42 -5.33 -7.01
N SER A 625 -14.50 -6.62 -7.34
CA SER A 625 -15.77 -7.30 -7.64
C SER A 625 -16.57 -7.63 -6.38
N SER A 626 -15.91 -7.77 -5.22
CA SER A 626 -16.52 -8.16 -3.95
C SER A 626 -16.87 -6.99 -3.03
N LEU A 627 -16.40 -5.78 -3.36
CA LEU A 627 -16.59 -4.58 -2.56
C LEU A 627 -17.50 -3.58 -3.30
N PRO A 628 -18.38 -2.85 -2.59
CA PRO A 628 -19.19 -1.82 -3.22
C PRO A 628 -18.31 -0.69 -3.76
N PRO A 629 -18.68 -0.02 -4.86
CA PRO A 629 -17.97 1.18 -5.29
C PRO A 629 -18.18 2.35 -4.31
N PRO A 630 -17.29 3.36 -4.29
CA PRO A 630 -17.49 4.54 -3.49
C PRO A 630 -18.78 5.27 -3.88
N VAL A 631 -19.52 5.73 -2.88
CA VAL A 631 -20.73 6.54 -3.12
C VAL A 631 -20.29 7.96 -3.48
N THR A 632 -20.80 8.49 -4.59
CA THR A 632 -20.57 9.88 -5.00
C THR A 632 -21.75 10.74 -4.60
N MET A 633 -21.53 11.73 -3.74
CA MET A 633 -22.53 12.69 -3.29
C MET A 633 -21.94 14.10 -3.33
N THR A 634 -22.79 15.09 -3.60
CA THR A 634 -22.47 16.49 -3.31
C THR A 634 -22.45 16.73 -1.80
N ALA A 635 -21.81 17.81 -1.35
CA ALA A 635 -21.80 18.19 0.06
C ALA A 635 -23.24 18.41 0.58
N GLU A 636 -24.11 18.99 -0.23
CA GLU A 636 -25.52 19.23 0.08
C GLU A 636 -26.29 17.91 0.27
N GLN A 637 -26.06 16.92 -0.59
CA GLN A 637 -26.72 15.61 -0.47
C GLN A 637 -26.30 14.86 0.79
N ASP A 638 -25.00 14.82 1.12
CA ASP A 638 -24.55 14.13 2.34
C ASP A 638 -24.92 14.92 3.61
N HIS A 639 -24.93 16.25 3.57
CA HIS A 639 -25.45 17.08 4.65
C HIS A 639 -26.94 16.83 4.90
N GLN A 640 -27.76 16.79 3.85
CA GLN A 640 -29.18 16.43 3.98
C GLN A 640 -29.35 15.02 4.57
N ARG A 641 -28.54 14.05 4.14
CA ARG A 641 -28.55 12.70 4.71
C ARG A 641 -28.23 12.70 6.20
N MET A 642 -27.26 13.50 6.65
CA MET A 642 -26.95 13.67 8.08
C MET A 642 -28.16 14.23 8.84
N MET A 643 -28.82 15.24 8.30
CA MET A 643 -30.03 15.84 8.86
C MET A 643 -31.16 14.80 8.98
N ASP A 644 -31.35 13.97 7.96
CA ASP A 644 -32.37 12.91 7.93
C ASP A 644 -32.08 11.84 9.00
N LEU A 645 -30.81 11.43 9.15
CA LEU A 645 -30.38 10.47 10.19
C LEU A 645 -30.57 11.02 11.61
N LEU A 646 -30.45 12.34 11.78
CA LEU A 646 -30.71 13.01 13.06
C LEU A 646 -32.17 13.36 13.29
N HIS A 647 -33.03 13.11 12.30
CA HIS A 647 -34.44 13.52 12.29
C HIS A 647 -34.62 15.05 12.48
N ILE A 648 -33.79 15.86 11.83
CA ILE A 648 -33.84 17.32 11.89
C ILE A 648 -34.36 17.85 10.55
N ALA A 649 -35.41 18.70 10.59
CA ALA A 649 -36.00 19.28 9.37
C ALA A 649 -35.21 20.50 8.83
N SER A 650 -34.58 21.28 9.71
CA SER A 650 -33.84 22.49 9.34
C SER A 650 -32.82 22.88 10.41
N LEU A 651 -31.73 23.54 10.00
CA LEU A 651 -30.80 24.21 10.90
C LEU A 651 -31.10 25.72 10.99
N ARG A 652 -30.73 26.33 12.10
CA ARG A 652 -30.68 27.79 12.21
C ARG A 652 -29.61 28.33 11.25
N PRO A 653 -29.82 29.52 10.64
CA PRO A 653 -28.86 30.08 9.70
C PRO A 653 -27.57 30.49 10.42
N GLY A 654 -26.42 30.14 9.81
CA GLY A 654 -25.10 30.64 10.23
C GLY A 654 -25.02 32.16 10.17
N ALA A 655 -24.09 32.75 10.91
CA ALA A 655 -23.85 34.19 10.84
C ALA A 655 -23.32 34.59 9.45
N ASN A 656 -23.69 35.77 8.97
CA ASN A 656 -23.16 36.36 7.75
C ASN A 656 -22.04 37.35 8.11
N GLY A 657 -20.79 36.95 7.84
CA GLY A 657 -19.62 37.79 8.10
C GLY A 657 -19.36 38.86 7.04
N SER A 658 -19.96 38.75 5.86
CA SER A 658 -19.69 39.63 4.71
C SER A 658 -20.70 40.77 4.55
N ASN A 659 -21.92 40.60 5.05
CA ASN A 659 -22.99 41.59 4.97
C ASN A 659 -23.49 42.01 6.37
N PRO A 660 -23.07 43.18 6.88
CA PRO A 660 -23.47 43.66 8.20
C PRO A 660 -24.96 44.04 8.30
N LYS A 661 -25.69 44.08 7.16
CA LYS A 661 -27.14 44.35 7.11
C LYS A 661 -27.97 43.08 6.95
N ALA A 662 -27.36 41.91 6.85
CA ALA A 662 -28.10 40.65 6.75
C ALA A 662 -28.91 40.41 8.04
N PRO A 663 -30.09 39.76 7.98
CA PRO A 663 -30.87 39.42 9.17
C PRO A 663 -30.10 38.56 10.18
N ASN A 664 -29.14 37.79 9.69
CA ASN A 664 -28.19 36.94 10.42
C ASN A 664 -26.77 37.53 10.42
N ALA A 665 -26.59 38.85 10.34
CA ALA A 665 -25.26 39.48 10.41
C ALA A 665 -24.52 39.05 11.70
N ALA A 666 -23.21 38.82 11.58
CA ALA A 666 -22.40 38.43 12.73
C ALA A 666 -22.40 39.50 13.83
N ASN A 667 -22.49 39.05 15.08
CA ASN A 667 -22.39 39.93 16.23
C ASN A 667 -20.93 40.35 16.46
N TYR A 668 -20.71 41.66 16.59
CA TYR A 668 -19.44 42.25 17.03
C TYR A 668 -19.64 43.27 18.17
N ASP A 669 -20.75 43.11 18.90
CA ASP A 669 -21.12 43.90 20.08
C ASP A 669 -20.93 43.04 21.33
N GLU A 670 -19.96 43.42 22.17
CA GLU A 670 -19.55 42.62 23.33
C GLU A 670 -20.69 42.52 24.37
N SER A 671 -21.61 43.49 24.40
CA SER A 671 -22.77 43.45 25.30
C SER A 671 -23.74 42.30 24.98
N LYS A 672 -23.69 41.77 23.75
CA LYS A 672 -24.51 40.66 23.25
C LYS A 672 -23.73 39.35 23.09
N ALA A 673 -22.43 39.37 23.41
CA ALA A 673 -21.52 38.28 23.09
C ALA A 673 -21.63 37.08 24.03
N ASN A 674 -22.29 37.22 25.18
CA ASN A 674 -22.34 36.19 26.22
C ASN A 674 -23.77 35.75 26.58
N PRO A 675 -24.54 35.18 25.64
CA PRO A 675 -25.89 34.70 25.92
C PRO A 675 -25.92 33.50 26.89
N TYR A 676 -24.81 32.76 27.00
CA TYR A 676 -24.67 31.59 27.87
C TYR A 676 -23.41 31.72 28.75
N PRO A 677 -23.47 32.49 29.86
CA PRO A 677 -22.30 32.84 30.66
C PRO A 677 -21.70 31.69 31.47
N ASN A 678 -22.44 30.61 31.67
CA ASN A 678 -22.01 29.47 32.47
C ASN A 678 -21.32 28.43 31.58
N LEU A 679 -20.01 28.24 31.79
CA LEU A 679 -19.23 27.20 31.12
C LEU A 679 -19.22 25.90 31.97
N PRO A 680 -19.19 24.71 31.34
CA PRO A 680 -18.92 23.46 32.04
C PRO A 680 -17.62 23.55 32.86
N ASP A 681 -17.61 23.06 34.10
CA ASP A 681 -16.39 23.08 34.92
C ASP A 681 -15.49 21.89 34.53
N PRO A 682 -14.26 22.13 34.01
CA PRO A 682 -13.35 21.05 33.60
C PRO A 682 -12.89 20.19 34.77
N LEU A 683 -13.11 20.62 36.02
CA LEU A 683 -12.79 19.92 37.26
C LEU A 683 -14.01 19.35 37.98
N VAL A 684 -15.12 19.11 37.28
CA VAL A 684 -16.30 18.40 37.81
C VAL A 684 -16.60 17.17 36.97
N LEU A 685 -16.61 15.99 37.60
CA LEU A 685 -17.02 14.74 36.98
C LEU A 685 -18.51 14.77 36.62
N LYS A 686 -18.94 13.94 35.66
CA LYS A 686 -20.36 13.82 35.28
C LYS A 686 -21.30 13.48 36.44
N ASN A 687 -20.79 12.83 37.48
CA ASN A 687 -21.55 12.53 38.71
C ASN A 687 -21.57 13.68 39.73
N GLY A 688 -21.08 14.87 39.39
CA GLY A 688 -21.03 16.07 40.23
C GLY A 688 -19.85 16.14 41.20
N LYS A 689 -19.00 15.11 41.30
CA LYS A 689 -17.83 15.15 42.20
C LYS A 689 -16.72 16.04 41.63
N LYS A 690 -16.11 16.86 42.49
CA LYS A 690 -14.95 17.68 42.13
C LYS A 690 -13.70 16.81 41.90
N VAL A 691 -12.94 17.15 40.86
CA VAL A 691 -11.65 16.58 40.51
C VAL A 691 -10.56 17.29 41.32
N THR A 692 -10.00 16.60 42.31
CA THR A 692 -9.04 17.19 43.26
C THR A 692 -7.62 16.65 43.11
N SER A 693 -7.37 15.73 42.17
CA SER A 693 -6.03 15.16 41.95
C SER A 693 -5.75 14.85 40.48
N ALA A 694 -4.46 14.84 40.12
CA ALA A 694 -3.99 14.42 38.80
C ALA A 694 -4.45 12.99 38.44
N LYS A 695 -4.54 12.08 39.42
CA LYS A 695 -5.04 10.72 39.20
C LYS A 695 -6.50 10.72 38.74
N MET A 696 -7.35 11.54 39.37
CA MET A 696 -8.76 11.68 38.97
C MET A 696 -8.89 12.32 37.58
N TRP A 697 -8.05 13.31 37.26
CA TRP A 697 -7.98 13.89 35.93
C TRP A 697 -7.71 12.81 34.87
N TRP A 698 -6.58 12.10 35.00
CA TRP A 698 -6.15 11.13 33.98
C TRP A 698 -7.03 9.89 33.87
N LYS A 699 -7.59 9.40 34.98
CA LYS A 699 -8.32 8.12 35.01
C LYS A 699 -9.84 8.28 34.92
N GLN A 700 -10.40 9.47 35.11
CA GLN A 700 -11.85 9.68 35.16
C GLN A 700 -12.28 10.88 34.30
N ARG A 701 -11.89 12.11 34.66
CA ARG A 701 -12.45 13.30 33.99
C ARG A 701 -11.98 13.48 32.56
N ARG A 702 -10.68 13.27 32.29
CA ARG A 702 -10.13 13.40 30.95
C ARG A 702 -10.79 12.42 29.96
N PRO A 703 -10.96 11.11 30.28
CA PRO A 703 -11.78 10.21 29.47
C PRO A 703 -13.24 10.67 29.26
N GLU A 704 -13.91 11.21 30.27
CA GLU A 704 -15.29 11.72 30.13
C GLU A 704 -15.38 12.85 29.10
N ILE A 705 -14.44 13.81 29.16
CA ILE A 705 -14.37 14.94 28.23
C ILE A 705 -14.05 14.44 26.81
N VAL A 706 -13.09 13.52 26.66
CA VAL A 706 -12.78 12.93 25.34
C VAL A 706 -13.99 12.26 24.73
N GLU A 707 -14.73 11.46 25.50
CA GLU A 707 -15.93 10.79 25.02
C GLU A 707 -17.02 11.78 24.58
N ASP A 708 -17.12 12.96 25.22
CA ASP A 708 -18.04 14.00 24.78
C ASP A 708 -17.59 14.68 23.48
N PHE A 709 -16.29 14.96 23.31
CA PHE A 709 -15.76 15.45 22.04
C PHE A 709 -15.88 14.43 20.90
N ASP A 710 -15.57 13.16 21.17
CA ASP A 710 -15.66 12.05 20.22
C ASP A 710 -17.10 11.82 19.77
N ARG A 711 -18.06 11.83 20.71
CA ARG A 711 -19.46 11.56 20.37
C ARG A 711 -20.14 12.75 19.68
N GLU A 712 -19.86 13.98 20.15
CA GLU A 712 -20.71 15.13 19.83
C GLU A 712 -20.06 16.17 18.91
N ILE A 713 -18.73 16.25 18.82
CA ILE A 713 -18.03 17.36 18.15
C ILE A 713 -17.11 16.89 17.02
N TYR A 714 -16.06 16.12 17.30
CA TYR A 714 -15.05 15.77 16.29
C TYR A 714 -15.24 14.39 15.68
N GLY A 715 -15.96 13.51 16.37
CA GLY A 715 -16.27 12.16 15.91
C GLY A 715 -15.17 11.17 16.28
N ARG A 716 -15.54 9.89 16.37
CA ARG A 716 -14.68 8.78 16.74
C ARG A 716 -13.75 8.42 15.60
N VAL A 717 -12.46 8.34 15.94
CA VAL A 717 -11.47 7.63 15.12
C VAL A 717 -11.79 6.14 15.19
N PRO A 718 -11.84 5.40 14.06
CA PRO A 718 -12.03 3.95 14.10
C PRO A 718 -11.01 3.25 15.01
N ASN A 719 -11.47 2.26 15.79
CA ASN A 719 -10.61 1.49 16.72
C ASN A 719 -9.39 0.87 16.05
N THR A 720 -9.48 0.59 14.75
CA THR A 720 -8.36 0.14 13.94
C THR A 720 -8.29 1.01 12.70
N THR A 721 -7.24 1.83 12.61
CA THR A 721 -6.92 2.59 11.39
C THR A 721 -5.87 1.85 10.58
N PRO A 722 -5.86 1.99 9.24
CA PRO A 722 -4.85 1.34 8.41
C PRO A 722 -3.43 1.79 8.75
N LYS A 723 -2.46 0.93 8.47
CA LYS A 723 -1.03 1.22 8.66
C LYS A 723 -0.57 2.23 7.60
N VAL A 724 0.47 3.00 7.92
CA VAL A 724 1.12 3.91 6.97
C VAL A 724 2.55 3.45 6.74
N SER A 725 2.92 3.24 5.49
CA SER A 725 4.28 2.95 5.05
C SER A 725 4.90 4.22 4.50
N TRP A 726 6.07 4.61 4.99
CA TRP A 726 6.69 5.89 4.63
C TRP A 726 7.85 5.69 3.64
N GLU A 727 7.85 6.51 2.59
CA GLU A 727 8.89 6.54 1.56
C GLU A 727 9.50 7.95 1.48
N VAL A 728 10.83 8.02 1.45
CA VAL A 728 11.54 9.27 1.11
C VAL A 728 11.72 9.29 -0.41
N THR A 729 10.90 10.08 -1.10
CA THR A 729 10.88 10.13 -2.56
C THR A 729 11.96 11.04 -3.15
N ASP A 730 12.44 12.01 -2.37
CA ASP A 730 13.48 12.95 -2.80
C ASP A 730 14.26 13.47 -1.59
N THR A 731 15.55 13.76 -1.77
CA THR A 731 16.40 14.38 -0.75
C THR A 731 17.32 15.39 -1.41
N THR A 732 17.15 16.67 -1.07
CA THR A 732 17.95 17.76 -1.59
C THR A 732 18.83 18.37 -0.52
N LYS A 733 20.08 18.69 -0.89
CA LYS A 733 20.98 19.53 -0.11
C LYS A 733 20.97 20.91 -0.73
N GLU A 734 20.60 21.92 0.04
CA GLU A 734 20.41 23.28 -0.47
C GLU A 734 20.78 24.31 0.60
N ILE A 735 20.89 25.58 0.20
CA ILE A 735 21.03 26.70 1.13
C ILE A 735 19.68 27.41 1.16
N LYS A 736 19.03 27.41 2.32
CA LYS A 736 17.78 28.16 2.56
C LYS A 736 18.04 29.21 3.63
N TYR A 737 17.80 30.48 3.29
CA TYR A 737 17.97 31.62 4.20
C TYR A 737 19.36 31.64 4.87
N ASP A 738 20.42 31.47 4.06
CA ASP A 738 21.83 31.40 4.49
C ASP A 738 22.19 30.21 5.41
N VAL A 739 21.26 29.28 5.63
CA VAL A 739 21.50 28.03 6.37
C VAL A 739 21.60 26.87 5.38
N PRO A 740 22.72 26.11 5.37
CA PRO A 740 22.77 24.83 4.68
C PRO A 740 21.77 23.85 5.31
N VAL A 741 20.87 23.29 4.52
CA VAL A 741 19.81 22.38 4.96
C VAL A 741 19.75 21.10 4.13
N ILE A 742 19.13 20.09 4.72
CA ILE A 742 18.69 18.87 4.03
C ILE A 742 17.17 18.91 4.02
N THR A 743 16.56 18.84 2.84
CA THR A 743 15.12 18.75 2.66
C THR A 743 14.76 17.38 2.12
N LYS A 744 13.86 16.67 2.79
CA LYS A 744 13.30 15.38 2.36
C LYS A 744 11.86 15.59 1.94
N LYS A 745 11.50 15.14 0.73
CA LYS A 745 10.09 14.92 0.36
C LYS A 745 9.73 13.50 0.73
N ILE A 746 8.62 13.36 1.44
CA ILE A 746 8.21 12.12 2.09
C ILE A 746 6.76 11.86 1.72
N VAL A 747 6.45 10.63 1.36
CA VAL A 747 5.08 10.18 1.10
C VAL A 747 4.76 9.04 2.06
N GLY A 748 3.64 9.18 2.77
CA GLY A 748 3.06 8.14 3.62
C GLY A 748 1.96 7.40 2.88
N HIS A 749 2.25 6.21 2.40
CA HIS A 749 1.29 5.33 1.73
C HIS A 749 0.43 4.61 2.76
N VAL A 750 -0.85 4.97 2.84
CA VAL A 750 -1.81 4.29 3.72
C VAL A 750 -2.19 2.94 3.10
N ASP A 751 -2.17 1.88 3.91
CA ASP A 751 -2.58 0.53 3.49
C ASP A 751 -4.06 0.51 3.12
N ASN A 752 -4.34 0.36 1.82
CA ASN A 752 -5.70 0.28 1.30
C ASN A 752 -6.16 -1.14 0.98
N SER A 753 -5.47 -2.18 1.47
CA SER A 753 -5.82 -3.58 1.20
C SER A 753 -7.26 -3.93 1.62
N SER A 754 -7.79 -3.24 2.63
CA SER A 754 -9.18 -3.41 3.08
C SER A 754 -10.22 -2.79 2.14
N TYR A 755 -9.83 -1.79 1.34
CA TYR A 755 -10.69 -1.13 0.36
C TYR A 755 -9.89 -0.47 -0.77
N PRO A 756 -9.52 -1.23 -1.82
CA PRO A 756 -8.63 -0.77 -2.89
C PRO A 756 -9.19 0.30 -3.82
N PHE A 757 -10.44 0.76 -3.63
CA PHE A 757 -11.02 1.83 -4.42
C PHE A 757 -10.53 3.23 -4.02
N VAL A 758 -9.92 3.37 -2.84
CA VAL A 758 -9.41 4.63 -2.32
C VAL A 758 -7.93 4.48 -2.02
N ASP A 759 -7.11 5.35 -2.63
CA ASP A 759 -5.70 5.50 -2.31
C ASP A 759 -5.54 6.76 -1.43
N VAL A 760 -4.68 6.68 -0.41
CA VAL A 760 -4.39 7.82 0.46
C VAL A 760 -2.87 7.92 0.63
N ASP A 761 -2.30 8.94 0.01
CA ASP A 761 -0.87 9.24 0.03
C ASP A 761 -0.63 10.56 0.78
N ILE A 762 -0.14 10.45 2.00
CA ILE A 762 0.09 11.58 2.90
C ILE A 762 1.35 12.32 2.46
N GLN A 763 1.21 13.57 2.03
CA GLN A 763 2.35 14.38 1.62
C GLN A 763 2.97 15.12 2.81
N LEU A 764 4.27 14.88 3.02
CA LEU A 764 5.06 15.45 4.08
C LEU A 764 6.41 15.96 3.52
N THR A 765 6.86 17.12 3.98
CA THR A 765 8.23 17.60 3.75
C THR A 765 8.91 17.83 5.09
N LEU A 766 10.16 17.41 5.23
CA LEU A 766 10.99 17.65 6.41
C LEU A 766 12.27 18.38 6.01
N THR A 767 12.56 19.52 6.63
CA THR A 767 13.79 20.29 6.44
C THR A 767 14.54 20.41 7.76
N THR A 768 15.81 20.00 7.77
CA THR A 768 16.70 20.08 8.95
C THR A 768 18.01 20.80 8.60
N PRO A 769 18.66 21.50 9.56
CA PRO A 769 20.00 22.05 9.35
C PRO A 769 21.01 20.95 8.97
N ALA A 770 21.74 21.13 7.87
CA ALA A 770 22.66 20.11 7.34
C ALA A 770 23.89 19.89 8.23
N LYS A 771 24.22 20.87 9.07
CA LYS A 771 25.38 20.85 9.99
C LYS A 771 25.03 20.36 11.39
N ALA A 772 23.79 19.95 11.66
CA ALA A 772 23.39 19.45 12.97
C ALA A 772 24.19 18.18 13.32
N THR A 773 24.76 18.14 14.53
CA THR A 773 25.57 17.01 15.02
C THR A 773 24.74 15.87 15.64
N GLY A 774 23.42 16.06 15.73
CA GLY A 774 22.46 15.08 16.23
C GLY A 774 21.01 15.46 15.90
N PRO A 775 20.01 14.72 16.42
CA PRO A 775 18.61 15.01 16.17
C PRO A 775 18.21 16.40 16.69
N VAL A 776 17.46 17.16 15.88
CA VAL A 776 17.02 18.52 16.23
C VAL A 776 15.53 18.57 16.60
N PRO A 777 15.10 19.49 17.48
CA PRO A 777 13.69 19.84 17.60
C PRO A 777 13.13 20.28 16.26
N ALA A 778 11.83 20.05 16.02
CA ALA A 778 11.17 20.52 14.81
C ALA A 778 9.76 21.04 15.05
N ILE A 779 9.33 22.01 14.24
CA ILE A 779 7.94 22.45 14.18
C ILE A 779 7.29 21.94 12.89
N MET A 780 6.21 21.18 13.03
CA MET A 780 5.40 20.71 11.90
C MET A 780 4.19 21.63 11.70
N GLU A 781 4.14 22.29 10.55
CA GLU A 781 3.00 23.09 10.09
C GLU A 781 1.99 22.18 9.35
N LEU A 782 0.69 22.33 9.66
CA LEU A 782 -0.38 21.84 8.78
C LEU A 782 -0.62 22.90 7.70
N SER A 783 -0.11 22.65 6.49
CA SER A 783 0.04 23.67 5.45
C SER A 783 -1.13 23.69 4.45
N PHE A 784 -1.49 24.88 3.98
CA PHE A 784 -2.42 25.06 2.87
C PHE A 784 -1.75 24.79 1.52
N VAL A 785 -2.47 24.14 0.62
CA VAL A 785 -2.10 24.06 -0.81
C VAL A 785 -3.14 24.82 -1.61
N PHE A 786 -2.67 25.78 -2.41
CA PHE A 786 -3.51 26.54 -3.32
C PHE A 786 -3.32 26.05 -4.75
N PRO A 787 -4.37 26.01 -5.58
CA PRO A 787 -4.25 25.65 -6.99
C PRO A 787 -3.26 26.56 -7.73
N PRO A 788 -2.57 26.07 -8.76
CA PRO A 788 -1.72 26.89 -9.62
C PRO A 788 -2.46 28.15 -10.09
N GLY A 789 -1.85 29.33 -9.91
CA GLY A 789 -2.45 30.62 -10.30
C GLY A 789 -3.27 31.34 -9.22
N ARG A 790 -3.70 30.66 -8.14
CA ARG A 790 -4.25 31.32 -6.94
C ARG A 790 -3.14 31.61 -5.94
N ARG A 791 -2.76 32.88 -5.80
CA ARG A 791 -1.89 33.33 -4.71
C ARG A 791 -2.73 33.64 -3.48
N PRO A 792 -2.24 33.36 -2.26
CA PRO A 792 -2.87 33.92 -1.05
C PRO A 792 -2.91 35.45 -1.17
N PRO A 793 -3.89 36.12 -0.54
CA PRO A 793 -3.96 37.58 -0.52
C PRO A 793 -2.62 38.16 -0.06
N ALA A 794 -2.07 39.10 -0.82
CA ALA A 794 -0.84 39.76 -0.42
C ALA A 794 -1.07 40.47 0.93
N PRO A 795 -0.08 40.47 1.85
CA PRO A 795 -0.17 41.30 3.04
C PRO A 795 -0.40 42.76 2.64
N PRO A 796 -1.11 43.57 3.46
CA PRO A 796 -1.24 45.00 3.20
C PRO A 796 0.16 45.65 3.04
N PRO A 797 0.34 46.58 2.09
CA PRO A 797 1.66 47.12 1.72
C PRO A 797 2.45 47.81 2.84
N ASN A 798 1.84 48.05 4.01
CA ASN A 798 2.43 48.77 5.14
C ASN A 798 2.74 47.88 6.38
N VAL A 799 2.69 46.55 6.25
CA VAL A 799 3.12 45.65 7.34
C VAL A 799 4.57 45.24 7.09
N PRO A 800 5.54 45.56 7.98
CA PRO A 800 6.91 45.09 7.85
C PRO A 800 6.91 43.56 7.80
N THR A 801 7.26 42.98 6.65
CA THR A 801 7.41 41.54 6.54
C THR A 801 8.73 41.16 7.20
N GLY A 802 8.66 40.77 8.48
CA GLY A 802 9.76 40.10 9.15
C GLY A 802 10.20 38.84 8.38
N PRO A 803 11.33 38.21 8.78
CA PRO A 803 11.78 36.98 8.15
C PRO A 803 10.68 35.91 8.18
N PRO A 804 10.54 35.09 7.12
CA PRO A 804 9.59 33.98 7.13
C PRO A 804 9.86 33.05 8.32
N TRP A 805 8.81 32.39 8.81
CA TRP A 805 8.92 31.61 10.04
C TRP A 805 9.94 30.48 9.94
N GLN A 806 10.10 29.89 8.75
CA GLN A 806 11.10 28.87 8.47
C GLN A 806 12.52 29.38 8.72
N GLN A 807 12.82 30.62 8.32
CA GLN A 807 14.10 31.27 8.61
C GLN A 807 14.29 31.44 10.13
N GLN A 808 13.24 31.83 10.85
CA GLN A 808 13.32 32.03 12.30
C GLN A 808 13.52 30.73 13.09
N VAL A 809 12.96 29.61 12.60
CA VAL A 809 13.14 28.26 13.16
C VAL A 809 14.55 27.75 12.87
N LEU A 810 15.01 27.86 11.62
CA LEU A 810 16.37 27.45 11.22
C LEU A 810 17.45 28.25 11.96
N ALA A 811 17.24 29.54 12.19
CA ALA A 811 18.16 30.39 12.95
C ALA A 811 18.36 29.92 14.41
N ARG A 812 17.46 29.07 14.94
CA ARG A 812 17.58 28.44 16.27
C ARG A 812 18.24 27.06 16.22
N GLY A 813 18.64 26.59 15.04
CA GLY A 813 19.15 25.24 14.83
C GLY A 813 18.06 24.17 14.87
N TRP A 814 16.79 24.55 14.72
CA TRP A 814 15.65 23.63 14.69
C TRP A 814 15.28 23.26 13.25
N GLY A 815 14.66 22.10 13.07
CA GLY A 815 14.04 21.71 11.82
C GLY A 815 12.60 22.23 11.69
N TYR A 816 12.04 22.10 10.51
CA TYR A 816 10.60 22.28 10.30
C TYR A 816 10.06 21.25 9.34
N ALA A 817 8.77 20.97 9.44
CA ALA A 817 8.05 20.12 8.52
C ALA A 817 6.76 20.77 8.03
N SER A 818 6.31 20.35 6.85
CA SER A 818 5.05 20.77 6.23
C SER A 818 4.26 19.52 5.89
N LEU A 819 3.11 19.36 6.54
CA LEU A 819 2.16 18.28 6.30
C LEU A 819 0.96 18.84 5.54
N ILE A 820 0.53 18.19 4.45
CA ILE A 820 -0.60 18.66 3.64
C ILE A 820 -1.90 17.96 4.08
N PRO A 821 -2.81 18.62 4.84
CA PRO A 821 -3.97 17.94 5.43
C PRO A 821 -4.95 17.40 4.38
N THR A 822 -5.10 18.09 3.25
CA THR A 822 -6.02 17.69 2.18
C THR A 822 -5.61 16.40 1.46
N THR A 823 -4.36 15.96 1.62
CA THR A 823 -3.89 14.65 1.11
C THR A 823 -4.29 13.49 2.02
N ILE A 824 -4.62 13.78 3.29
CA ILE A 824 -5.19 12.82 4.24
C ILE A 824 -6.71 12.76 4.06
N GLN A 825 -7.35 13.92 4.03
CA GLN A 825 -8.80 14.05 3.85
C GLN A 825 -9.13 15.37 3.12
N PRO A 826 -9.88 15.34 2.00
CA PRO A 826 -10.29 16.55 1.30
C PRO A 826 -11.11 17.50 2.19
N ASP A 827 -10.93 18.81 1.97
CA ASP A 827 -11.61 19.85 2.73
C ASP A 827 -12.96 20.23 2.10
N ASN A 828 -13.87 19.26 1.99
CA ASN A 828 -15.26 19.45 1.58
C ASN A 828 -16.13 18.21 1.93
N GLY A 829 -17.45 18.41 2.02
CA GLY A 829 -18.42 17.33 2.28
C GLY A 829 -18.46 16.22 1.22
N ALA A 830 -18.30 16.57 -0.06
CA ALA A 830 -18.30 15.57 -1.15
C ALA A 830 -17.11 14.58 -1.05
N GLY A 831 -16.04 14.98 -0.37
CA GLY A 831 -14.85 14.16 -0.14
C GLY A 831 -14.96 13.19 1.02
N LEU A 832 -16.05 13.17 1.81
CA LEU A 832 -16.18 12.30 3.00
C LEU A 832 -16.21 10.80 2.68
N THR A 833 -16.56 10.42 1.46
CA THR A 833 -16.47 9.03 0.95
C THR A 833 -15.12 8.72 0.28
N GLN A 834 -14.19 9.68 0.32
CA GLN A 834 -12.81 9.59 -0.16
C GLN A 834 -11.84 9.86 1.01
N GLY A 835 -10.53 9.88 0.73
CA GLY A 835 -9.50 10.10 1.77
C GLY A 835 -9.52 9.01 2.84
N ILE A 836 -8.91 9.29 3.99
CA ILE A 836 -8.83 8.31 5.09
C ILE A 836 -10.20 7.96 5.68
N ILE A 837 -11.15 8.91 5.71
CA ILE A 837 -12.51 8.65 6.19
C ILE A 837 -13.20 7.67 5.24
N GLY A 838 -13.17 7.96 3.94
CA GLY A 838 -13.72 7.09 2.91
C GLY A 838 -13.05 5.71 2.90
N LEU A 839 -11.73 5.65 3.06
CA LEU A 839 -11.02 4.37 3.13
C LEU A 839 -11.52 3.51 4.31
N CYS A 840 -11.56 4.08 5.52
CA CYS A 840 -12.06 3.40 6.72
C CYS A 840 -13.53 2.95 6.59
N ASN A 841 -14.35 3.77 5.92
CA ASN A 841 -15.76 3.50 5.69
C ASN A 841 -16.05 2.76 4.38
N LYS A 842 -15.03 2.22 3.70
CA LYS A 842 -15.16 1.46 2.45
C LYS A 842 -15.96 2.21 1.37
N GLY A 843 -15.64 3.49 1.22
CA GLY A 843 -16.26 4.43 0.29
C GLY A 843 -17.73 4.74 0.58
N GLN A 844 -18.25 4.31 1.73
CA GLN A 844 -19.62 4.54 2.13
C GLN A 844 -19.74 5.83 2.97
N PRO A 845 -20.91 6.47 2.96
CA PRO A 845 -21.16 7.64 3.77
C PRO A 845 -21.01 7.32 5.27
N ARG A 846 -20.43 8.25 6.02
CA ARG A 846 -20.12 8.07 7.44
C ARG A 846 -21.37 8.02 8.35
N SER A 847 -21.22 7.42 9.52
CA SER A 847 -22.19 7.42 10.63
C SER A 847 -22.19 8.76 11.37
N LEU A 848 -23.15 8.97 12.27
CA LEU A 848 -23.32 10.24 12.99
C LEU A 848 -22.16 10.59 13.93
N ASP A 849 -21.51 9.59 14.47
CA ASP A 849 -20.42 9.72 15.43
C ASP A 849 -19.05 9.34 14.84
N ASP A 850 -18.97 9.11 13.53
CA ASP A 850 -17.67 8.96 12.86
C ASP A 850 -16.96 10.31 12.80
N TRP A 851 -15.62 10.28 12.88
CA TRP A 851 -14.75 11.44 12.73
C TRP A 851 -15.08 12.34 11.52
N GLY A 852 -14.88 13.65 11.71
CA GLY A 852 -14.79 14.64 10.64
C GLY A 852 -13.35 14.89 10.19
N ALA A 853 -13.20 15.82 9.25
CA ALA A 853 -11.92 16.18 8.66
C ALA A 853 -10.92 16.71 9.71
N LEU A 854 -11.38 17.41 10.77
CA LEU A 854 -10.48 17.86 11.84
C LEU A 854 -9.83 16.69 12.59
N GLY A 855 -10.61 15.65 12.90
CA GLY A 855 -10.12 14.41 13.50
C GLY A 855 -9.20 13.64 12.55
N ALA A 856 -9.54 13.57 11.26
CA ALA A 856 -8.72 12.94 10.23
C ALA A 856 -7.36 13.64 10.03
N TRP A 857 -7.34 14.99 9.98
CA TRP A 857 -6.11 15.77 9.86
C TRP A 857 -5.25 15.65 11.12
N ALA A 858 -5.85 15.64 12.30
CA ALA A 858 -5.16 15.39 13.56
C ALA A 858 -4.53 13.98 13.59
N TRP A 859 -5.26 12.96 13.12
CA TRP A 859 -4.73 11.61 12.95
C TRP A 859 -3.53 11.60 12.00
N GLY A 860 -3.61 12.30 10.86
CA GLY A 860 -2.51 12.39 9.91
C GLY A 860 -1.25 13.03 10.49
N ALA A 861 -1.41 14.06 11.34
CA ALA A 861 -0.30 14.64 12.10
C ALA A 861 0.34 13.60 13.04
N SER A 862 -0.46 12.81 13.75
CA SER A 862 0.04 11.71 14.58
C SER A 862 0.78 10.64 13.78
N ARG A 863 0.37 10.36 12.52
CA ARG A 863 1.10 9.44 11.63
C ARG A 863 2.44 10.03 11.20
N ALA A 864 2.51 11.33 10.88
CA ALA A 864 3.77 11.99 10.57
C ALA A 864 4.74 11.97 11.78
N LEU A 865 4.22 12.06 13.01
CA LEU A 865 5.02 11.87 14.22
C LEU A 865 5.56 10.43 14.35
N ASP A 866 4.79 9.41 13.92
CA ASP A 866 5.28 8.02 13.85
C ASP A 866 6.49 7.91 12.91
N TYR A 867 6.48 8.64 11.78
CA TYR A 867 7.64 8.72 10.90
C TYR A 867 8.83 9.43 11.56
N PHE A 868 8.63 10.57 12.22
CA PHE A 868 9.71 11.28 12.91
C PHE A 868 10.38 10.47 14.01
N ALA A 869 9.66 9.53 14.64
CA ALA A 869 10.26 8.58 15.58
C ALA A 869 11.29 7.63 14.93
N THR A 870 11.26 7.49 13.60
CA THR A 870 12.21 6.68 12.83
C THR A 870 13.31 7.51 12.16
N ASP A 871 13.11 8.81 11.98
CA ASP A 871 14.06 9.69 11.29
C ASP A 871 15.10 10.25 12.28
N LYS A 872 16.35 9.81 12.13
CA LYS A 872 17.47 10.19 13.02
C LYS A 872 17.88 11.67 12.95
N SER A 873 17.32 12.45 12.03
CA SER A 873 17.61 13.89 11.92
C SER A 873 16.78 14.76 12.86
N VAL A 874 15.68 14.23 13.42
CA VAL A 874 14.78 14.97 14.31
C VAL A 874 14.60 14.26 15.65
N ASP A 875 14.42 15.02 16.71
CA ASP A 875 14.04 14.49 18.02
C ASP A 875 12.52 14.39 18.10
N ALA A 876 11.99 13.17 18.00
CA ALA A 876 10.55 12.90 18.04
C ALA A 876 9.87 13.33 19.36
N ASN A 877 10.62 13.53 20.45
CA ASN A 877 10.07 14.04 21.72
C ASN A 877 9.98 15.58 21.74
N GLN A 878 10.51 16.25 20.72
CA GLN A 878 10.55 17.71 20.59
C GLN A 878 9.95 18.15 19.25
N ILE A 879 8.81 17.53 18.90
CA ILE A 879 8.00 17.92 17.76
C ILE A 879 6.88 18.83 18.23
N GLY A 880 6.90 20.07 17.76
CA GLY A 880 5.83 21.04 17.95
C GLY A 880 4.88 21.06 16.75
N LEU A 881 3.66 21.50 16.97
CA LEU A 881 2.66 21.72 15.93
C LEU A 881 2.42 23.20 15.71
N GLU A 882 2.21 23.60 14.46
CA GLU A 882 1.59 24.86 14.10
C GLU A 882 0.43 24.62 13.15
N GLY A 883 -0.66 25.37 13.38
CA GLY A 883 -1.77 25.40 12.45
C GLY A 883 -2.48 26.74 12.51
N HIS A 884 -2.89 27.20 11.33
CA HIS A 884 -3.63 28.45 11.16
C HIS A 884 -5.07 28.20 10.71
N SER A 885 -6.02 28.99 11.22
CA SER A 885 -7.43 28.94 10.83
C SER A 885 -8.03 27.55 11.08
N ARG A 886 -8.67 26.94 10.08
CA ARG A 886 -9.17 25.55 10.13
C ARG A 886 -8.11 24.52 10.56
N TYR A 887 -6.84 24.71 10.19
CA TYR A 887 -5.76 23.84 10.63
C TYR A 887 -5.28 24.16 12.05
N GLY A 888 -5.51 25.38 12.54
CA GLY A 888 -5.39 25.70 13.97
C GLY A 888 -6.40 24.91 14.81
N LYS A 889 -7.63 24.71 14.30
CA LYS A 889 -8.63 23.81 14.92
C LYS A 889 -8.07 22.38 15.00
N ALA A 890 -7.59 21.85 13.87
CA ALA A 890 -7.01 20.50 13.80
C ALA A 890 -5.77 20.31 14.67
N VAL A 891 -4.90 21.32 14.78
CA VAL A 891 -3.73 21.27 15.66
C VAL A 891 -4.14 21.23 17.13
N LEU A 892 -5.18 21.95 17.53
CA LEU A 892 -5.69 21.86 18.89
C LEU A 892 -6.30 20.47 19.17
N VAL A 893 -6.99 19.87 18.20
CA VAL A 893 -7.46 18.48 18.30
C VAL A 893 -6.28 17.50 18.41
N ALA A 894 -5.27 17.60 17.54
CA ALA A 894 -4.08 16.76 17.59
C ALA A 894 -3.34 16.90 18.93
N MET A 895 -3.18 18.13 19.40
CA MET A 895 -2.58 18.43 20.69
C MET A 895 -3.40 17.84 21.83
N ALA A 896 -4.73 17.92 21.80
CA ALA A 896 -5.57 17.33 22.84
C ALA A 896 -5.47 15.80 22.88
N TYR A 897 -5.49 15.13 21.73
CA TYR A 897 -5.61 13.67 21.63
C TYR A 897 -4.27 12.93 21.72
N ASP A 898 -3.22 13.42 21.08
CA ASP A 898 -1.91 12.77 21.05
C ASP A 898 -0.95 13.44 22.02
N GLN A 899 -0.64 12.73 23.11
CA GLN A 899 0.19 13.25 24.20
C GLN A 899 1.68 13.32 23.85
N ARG A 900 2.10 12.86 22.65
CA ARG A 900 3.50 12.87 22.22
C ARG A 900 3.95 14.21 21.65
N PHE A 901 3.05 15.03 21.14
CA PHE A 901 3.39 16.38 20.66
C PHE A 901 3.86 17.26 21.82
N ALA A 902 4.99 17.93 21.66
CA ALA A 902 5.65 18.65 22.74
C ALA A 902 5.01 20.02 23.04
N ILE A 903 4.50 20.70 22.00
CA ILE A 903 3.99 22.06 22.08
C ILE A 903 3.08 22.35 20.87
N ALA A 904 2.09 23.24 21.01
CA ALA A 904 1.26 23.68 19.90
C ALA A 904 1.19 25.21 19.78
N TYR A 905 1.26 25.72 18.55
CA TYR A 905 0.83 27.05 18.17
C TYR A 905 -0.51 26.97 17.42
N VAL A 906 -1.58 27.38 18.11
CA VAL A 906 -2.94 27.45 17.62
C VAL A 906 -3.23 28.88 17.15
N SER A 907 -3.09 29.12 15.85
CA SER A 907 -3.29 30.46 15.26
C SER A 907 -4.70 30.63 14.69
N SER A 908 -5.41 31.66 15.16
CA SER A 908 -6.67 32.17 14.61
C SER A 908 -7.71 31.05 14.37
N SER A 909 -7.80 30.09 15.30
CA SER A 909 -8.55 28.85 15.06
C SER A 909 -10.07 29.03 15.08
N GLY A 910 -10.60 29.99 15.85
CA GLY A 910 -12.02 30.33 15.84
C GLY A 910 -12.95 29.23 16.33
N GLU A 911 -14.18 29.22 15.79
CA GLU A 911 -15.32 28.40 16.24
C GLU A 911 -15.08 26.90 16.01
N GLY A 912 -15.19 26.07 17.05
CA GLY A 912 -14.80 24.65 16.95
C GLY A 912 -13.28 24.40 17.00
N GLY A 913 -12.51 25.47 17.23
CA GLY A 913 -11.12 25.41 17.68
C GLY A 913 -11.00 25.94 19.11
N ALA A 914 -10.34 27.09 19.28
CA ALA A 914 -10.11 27.67 20.61
C ALA A 914 -11.23 28.63 21.07
N LYS A 915 -12.14 29.08 20.19
CA LYS A 915 -13.24 29.97 20.57
C LYS A 915 -14.29 29.22 21.38
N ILE A 916 -14.77 29.82 22.45
CA ILE A 916 -15.93 29.33 23.22
C ILE A 916 -17.19 29.28 22.33
N HIS A 917 -17.78 28.10 22.17
CA HIS A 917 -19.02 27.89 21.40
C HIS A 917 -20.19 28.69 21.96
N ARG A 918 -20.25 28.82 23.29
CA ARG A 918 -21.27 29.60 24.01
C ARG A 918 -21.22 31.12 23.79
N ARG A 919 -20.22 31.64 23.08
CA ARG A 919 -20.09 33.07 22.75
C ARG A 919 -20.69 33.39 21.38
N ASN A 920 -21.55 34.41 21.36
CA ASN A 920 -22.15 34.98 20.17
C ASN A 920 -21.24 36.07 19.59
N TRP A 921 -20.24 35.71 18.81
CA TRP A 921 -19.33 36.67 18.17
C TRP A 921 -18.75 36.07 16.90
N GLY A 922 -18.78 36.77 15.76
CA GLY A 922 -18.20 36.27 14.52
C GLY A 922 -18.82 34.94 14.05
N GLU A 923 -17.99 33.93 13.80
CA GLU A 923 -18.36 32.55 13.40
C GLU A 923 -19.14 31.84 14.52
N LEU A 924 -20.22 31.13 14.18
CA LEU A 924 -21.09 30.43 15.12
C LEU A 924 -21.18 28.93 14.82
N VAL A 925 -21.69 28.15 15.79
CA VAL A 925 -21.99 26.72 15.65
C VAL A 925 -22.77 26.42 14.36
N GLU A 926 -23.71 27.30 13.99
CA GLU A 926 -24.53 27.21 12.78
C GLU A 926 -23.73 27.33 11.48
N ASN A 927 -22.66 28.12 11.46
CA ASN A 927 -21.76 28.20 10.29
C ASN A 927 -21.05 26.87 10.08
N VAL A 928 -20.45 26.37 11.16
CA VAL A 928 -19.68 25.12 11.17
C VAL A 928 -20.56 23.89 10.92
N ALA A 929 -21.82 23.91 11.36
CA ALA A 929 -22.80 22.87 11.06
C ALA A 929 -23.43 22.99 9.66
N GLY A 930 -23.18 24.09 8.95
CA GLY A 930 -23.70 24.33 7.60
C GLY A 930 -22.99 23.48 6.53
N THR A 931 -23.59 23.39 5.35
CA THR A 931 -23.10 22.58 4.21
C THR A 931 -21.67 22.88 3.80
N GLY A 932 -21.18 24.10 4.05
CA GLY A 932 -19.81 24.51 3.73
C GLY A 932 -18.72 23.99 4.68
N GLU A 933 -19.07 23.55 5.90
CA GLU A 933 -18.10 23.30 6.97
C GLU A 933 -18.42 22.06 7.83
N TYR A 934 -19.61 21.46 7.70
CA TYR A 934 -20.04 20.32 8.53
C TYR A 934 -19.10 19.11 8.46
N HIS A 935 -18.38 18.96 7.35
CA HIS A 935 -17.41 17.89 7.15
C HIS A 935 -16.23 17.97 8.10
N TRP A 936 -15.98 19.13 8.74
CA TRP A 936 -14.98 19.29 9.80
C TRP A 936 -15.33 18.53 11.07
N MET A 937 -16.63 18.42 11.38
CA MET A 937 -17.16 17.93 12.65
C MET A 937 -17.77 16.52 12.52
N ALA A 938 -18.19 15.90 13.61
CA ALA A 938 -19.06 14.72 13.62
C ALA A 938 -20.46 15.07 13.06
N GLY A 939 -21.18 14.08 12.55
CA GLY A 939 -22.58 14.25 12.17
C GLY A 939 -23.44 14.74 13.35
N ASN A 940 -23.21 14.22 14.56
CA ASN A 940 -23.90 14.62 15.79
C ASN A 940 -23.81 16.13 16.08
N PHE A 941 -22.77 16.81 15.62
CA PHE A 941 -22.59 18.25 15.88
C PHE A 941 -23.74 19.10 15.32
N LEU A 942 -24.40 18.66 14.25
CA LEU A 942 -25.50 19.39 13.61
C LEU A 942 -26.69 19.59 14.54
N LYS A 943 -26.88 18.72 15.54
CA LYS A 943 -27.95 18.85 16.55
C LYS A 943 -27.92 20.22 17.25
N TYR A 944 -26.71 20.74 17.49
CA TYR A 944 -26.49 21.99 18.22
C TYR A 944 -26.72 23.24 17.39
N ALA A 945 -26.94 23.10 16.07
CA ALA A 945 -27.40 24.15 15.17
C ALA A 945 -28.91 24.06 14.86
N GLY A 946 -29.57 22.95 15.22
CA GLY A 946 -30.98 22.68 14.92
C GLY A 946 -31.86 22.62 16.18
N PRO A 947 -32.22 21.42 16.68
CA PRO A 947 -33.12 21.26 17.82
C PRO A 947 -32.48 21.64 19.17
N LEU A 948 -31.16 21.58 19.29
CA LEU A 948 -30.42 21.94 20.51
C LEU A 948 -29.76 23.32 20.38
N LYS A 949 -29.45 23.92 21.52
CA LYS A 949 -28.75 25.20 21.67
C LYS A 949 -27.28 24.98 22.00
N TRP A 950 -26.48 26.02 21.86
CA TRP A 950 -25.04 25.98 22.22
C TRP A 950 -24.81 25.67 23.70
N SER A 951 -25.75 26.06 24.58
CA SER A 951 -25.72 25.73 26.01
C SER A 951 -25.84 24.23 26.29
N ASP A 952 -26.41 23.46 25.36
CA ASP A 952 -26.69 22.03 25.50
C ASP A 952 -25.49 21.17 25.10
N LEU A 953 -24.44 21.77 24.51
CA LEU A 953 -23.17 21.09 24.27
C LEU A 953 -22.62 20.56 25.61
N PRO A 954 -22.26 19.28 25.76
CA PRO A 954 -21.78 18.75 27.04
C PRO A 954 -20.39 19.27 27.44
N VAL A 955 -19.66 19.85 26.48
CA VAL A 955 -18.32 20.42 26.66
C VAL A 955 -18.20 21.77 25.95
N ASP A 956 -17.09 22.48 26.16
CA ASP A 956 -16.72 23.68 25.39
C ASP A 956 -15.19 23.77 25.17
N SER A 957 -14.72 24.75 24.40
CA SER A 957 -13.34 24.82 23.90
C SER A 957 -12.26 24.94 24.99
N HIS A 958 -12.59 25.44 26.18
CA HIS A 958 -11.66 25.44 27.32
C HIS A 958 -11.35 24.03 27.81
N GLU A 959 -12.30 23.09 27.71
CA GLU A 959 -12.06 21.69 28.03
C GLU A 959 -11.17 21.02 26.99
N LEU A 960 -11.27 21.39 25.71
CA LEU A 960 -10.34 20.92 24.67
C LEU A 960 -8.90 21.39 24.93
N ILE A 961 -8.73 22.67 25.29
CA ILE A 961 -7.42 23.20 25.69
C ILE A 961 -6.94 22.47 26.95
N ALA A 962 -7.82 22.20 27.92
CA ALA A 962 -7.46 21.46 29.13
C ALA A 962 -7.00 20.02 28.84
N LEU A 963 -7.51 19.34 27.81
CA LEU A 963 -7.03 18.01 27.37
C LEU A 963 -5.56 18.01 26.93
N SER A 964 -5.01 19.17 26.58
CA SER A 964 -3.59 19.35 26.25
C SER A 964 -2.70 19.43 27.49
N ALA A 965 -3.26 19.70 28.68
CA ALA A 965 -2.50 19.80 29.92
C ALA A 965 -1.81 18.45 30.25
N PRO A 966 -0.56 18.47 30.75
CA PRO A 966 0.22 19.63 31.22
C PRO A 966 1.11 20.27 30.14
N ARG A 967 0.92 19.95 28.85
CA ARG A 967 1.81 20.38 27.78
C ARG A 967 1.49 21.80 27.29
N PRO A 968 2.49 22.54 26.81
CA PRO A 968 2.33 23.95 26.46
C PRO A 968 1.48 24.20 25.21
N VAL A 969 0.59 25.18 25.29
CA VAL A 969 -0.26 25.63 24.18
C VAL A 969 -0.18 27.14 24.05
N PHE A 970 0.16 27.62 22.87
CA PHE A 970 0.16 29.04 22.50
C PHE A 970 -1.03 29.34 21.60
N ILE A 971 -1.90 30.25 22.02
CA ILE A 971 -3.08 30.68 21.27
C ILE A 971 -2.83 32.09 20.74
N GLY A 972 -2.99 32.26 19.43
CA GLY A 972 -2.78 33.55 18.76
C GLY A 972 -3.96 33.95 17.88
N ALA A 973 -4.15 35.26 17.69
CA ALA A 973 -5.12 35.80 16.73
C ALA A 973 -4.68 37.18 16.24
N GLY A 974 -5.23 37.62 15.11
CA GLY A 974 -5.11 38.99 14.62
C GLY A 974 -6.10 39.95 15.29
N ALA A 975 -5.89 41.25 15.07
CA ALA A 975 -6.79 42.31 15.47
C ALA A 975 -7.50 42.94 14.26
N ASN A 976 -6.84 42.98 13.11
CA ASN A 976 -7.29 43.73 11.94
C ASN A 976 -7.91 42.81 10.88
N GLY A 977 -9.24 42.73 10.83
CA GLY A 977 -9.96 41.87 9.88
C GLY A 977 -9.99 40.39 10.31
N ASP A 978 -9.71 40.11 11.58
CA ASP A 978 -9.78 38.77 12.18
C ASP A 978 -10.87 38.68 13.27
N ALA A 979 -11.84 39.59 13.25
CA ALA A 979 -12.93 39.58 14.25
C ALA A 979 -13.79 38.32 14.17
N TRP A 980 -13.82 37.66 13.00
CA TRP A 980 -14.58 36.43 12.74
C TRP A 980 -14.24 35.29 13.73
N VAL A 981 -12.99 35.20 14.19
CA VAL A 981 -12.54 34.10 15.06
C VAL A 981 -12.73 34.35 16.56
N ASP A 982 -13.20 35.54 16.95
CA ASP A 982 -13.37 35.96 18.36
C ASP A 982 -12.11 35.74 19.23
N ALA A 983 -11.08 36.57 19.02
CA ALA A 983 -9.85 36.52 19.81
C ALA A 983 -10.11 36.57 21.34
N LYS A 984 -11.15 37.28 21.77
CA LYS A 984 -11.55 37.34 23.19
C LYS A 984 -12.17 36.04 23.67
N GLY A 985 -13.03 35.40 22.87
CA GLY A 985 -13.54 34.07 23.14
C GLY A 985 -12.44 33.02 23.23
N MET A 986 -11.44 33.09 22.34
CA MET A 986 -10.26 32.23 22.40
C MET A 986 -9.43 32.44 23.69
N PHE A 987 -9.26 33.70 24.11
CA PHE A 987 -8.61 34.03 25.38
C PHE A 987 -9.41 33.52 26.59
N ILE A 988 -10.74 33.67 26.60
CA ILE A 988 -11.60 33.17 27.68
C ILE A 988 -11.45 31.66 27.81
N ALA A 989 -11.41 30.93 26.69
CA ALA A 989 -11.19 29.49 26.70
C ALA A 989 -9.83 29.13 27.31
N ALA A 990 -8.77 29.84 26.93
CA ALA A 990 -7.42 29.66 27.46
C ALA A 990 -7.38 29.90 28.98
N ALA A 991 -8.03 30.95 29.47
CA ALA A 991 -8.10 31.25 30.89
C ALA A 991 -8.92 30.20 31.67
N ALA A 992 -10.05 29.75 31.12
CA ALA A 992 -10.92 28.74 31.73
C ALA A 992 -10.32 27.32 31.75
N ALA A 993 -9.33 27.03 30.90
CA ALA A 993 -8.55 25.79 30.95
C ALA A 993 -7.50 25.80 32.09
N GLY A 994 -7.16 26.98 32.61
CA GLY A 994 -6.13 27.21 33.63
C GLY A 994 -6.22 26.35 34.90
N PRO A 995 -7.41 26.11 35.48
CA PRO A 995 -7.56 25.25 36.67
C PRO A 995 -6.99 23.84 36.49
N VAL A 996 -7.11 23.24 35.29
CA VAL A 996 -6.55 21.92 35.01
C VAL A 996 -5.02 21.96 34.94
N TYR A 997 -4.44 22.98 34.32
CA TYR A 997 -3.00 23.18 34.32
C TYR A 997 -2.45 23.31 35.75
N LYS A 998 -3.11 24.12 36.59
CA LYS A 998 -2.78 24.25 38.01
C LYS A 998 -2.87 22.92 38.75
N LEU A 999 -3.93 22.14 38.53
CA LEU A 999 -4.10 20.80 39.12
C LEU A 999 -2.93 19.86 38.78
N LEU A 1000 -2.39 19.97 37.56
CA LEU A 1000 -1.29 19.16 37.07
C LEU A 1000 0.10 19.79 37.33
N GLY A 1001 0.19 20.79 38.21
CA GLY A 1001 1.46 21.42 38.61
C GLY A 1001 2.07 22.35 37.56
N LYS A 1002 1.26 22.86 36.63
CA LYS A 1002 1.65 23.82 35.59
C LYS A 1002 1.07 25.21 35.84
N LYS A 1003 1.62 26.19 35.15
CA LYS A 1003 1.17 27.59 35.24
C LYS A 1003 0.06 27.84 34.24
N ASP A 1004 -1.03 28.42 34.70
CA ASP A 1004 -2.08 28.93 33.81
C ASP A 1004 -1.67 30.28 33.19
N LEU A 1005 -2.61 30.92 32.50
CA LEU A 1005 -2.39 32.18 31.79
C LEU A 1005 -2.02 33.37 32.73
N GLY A 1006 -2.29 33.24 34.04
CA GLY A 1006 -1.98 34.25 35.05
C GLY A 1006 -2.96 35.43 35.13
N THR A 1007 -3.94 35.52 34.23
CA THR A 1007 -4.97 36.55 34.23
C THR A 1007 -6.26 36.05 33.57
N THR A 1008 -7.40 36.58 33.99
CA THR A 1008 -8.71 36.43 33.33
C THR A 1008 -9.15 37.70 32.60
N GLN A 1009 -8.34 38.77 32.65
CA GLN A 1009 -8.59 40.01 31.95
C GLN A 1009 -8.00 39.95 30.53
N PHE A 1010 -8.83 40.19 29.52
CA PHE A 1010 -8.39 40.23 28.13
C PHE A 1010 -7.30 41.29 27.93
N PRO A 1011 -6.13 40.93 27.37
CA PRO A 1011 -5.01 41.85 27.28
C PRO A 1011 -5.18 42.87 26.14
N LEU A 1012 -4.41 43.97 26.20
CA LEU A 1012 -4.27 44.88 25.06
C LEU A 1012 -3.54 44.17 23.91
N THR A 1013 -3.86 44.53 22.67
CA THR A 1013 -3.16 44.06 21.46
C THR A 1013 -1.64 44.21 21.61
N GLU A 1014 -0.88 43.27 21.03
CA GLU A 1014 0.58 43.11 21.12
C GLU A 1014 1.10 42.61 22.48
N THR A 1015 0.30 42.62 23.56
CA THR A 1015 0.73 42.17 24.89
C THR A 1015 0.90 40.65 24.94
N PRO A 1016 2.12 40.13 25.15
CA PRO A 1016 2.35 38.69 25.21
C PRO A 1016 2.03 38.13 26.61
N LEU A 1017 1.08 37.21 26.70
CA LEU A 1017 0.84 36.42 27.90
C LEU A 1017 1.56 35.08 27.76
N ILE A 1018 2.87 35.07 27.94
CA ILE A 1018 3.73 33.88 27.74
C ILE A 1018 4.38 33.36 29.03
N GLY A 1019 3.97 33.88 30.19
CA GLY A 1019 4.51 33.48 31.50
C GLY A 1019 4.07 32.09 31.96
N GLY A 1020 2.90 31.63 31.50
CA GLY A 1020 2.31 30.32 31.82
C GLY A 1020 2.77 29.19 30.89
N ASP A 1021 2.16 28.01 31.05
CA ASP A 1021 2.21 26.90 30.09
C ASP A 1021 1.04 26.97 29.09
N ILE A 1022 -0.03 27.68 29.44
CA ILE A 1022 -0.99 28.25 28.48
C ILE A 1022 -0.50 29.66 28.15
N ALA A 1023 -0.41 29.99 26.86
CA ALA A 1023 -0.04 31.31 26.40
C ALA A 1023 -1.08 31.90 25.46
N PHE A 1024 -1.17 33.23 25.47
CA PHE A 1024 -2.04 33.98 24.57
C PHE A 1024 -1.36 35.25 24.05
N ARG A 1025 -1.60 35.57 22.78
CA ARG A 1025 -1.28 36.89 22.23
C ARG A 1025 -2.15 37.26 21.04
N GLN A 1026 -2.82 38.39 21.12
CA GLN A 1026 -3.41 39.04 19.96
C GLN A 1026 -2.40 39.99 19.32
N HIS A 1027 -2.15 39.87 18.02
CA HIS A 1027 -1.27 40.78 17.28
C HIS A 1027 -2.07 41.77 16.42
N SER A 1028 -1.42 42.84 15.98
CA SER A 1028 -1.98 43.93 15.18
C SER A 1028 -2.22 43.58 13.71
N GLY A 1029 -1.64 42.49 13.19
CA GLY A 1029 -1.96 41.97 11.85
C GLY A 1029 -3.40 41.44 11.71
N GLY A 1030 -3.72 40.92 10.52
CA GLY A 1030 -5.01 40.28 10.22
C GLY A 1030 -5.03 38.77 10.42
N HIS A 1031 -5.84 38.04 9.66
CA HIS A 1031 -5.95 36.58 9.75
C HIS A 1031 -4.69 35.89 9.20
N THR A 1032 -3.64 35.81 10.01
CA THR A 1032 -2.33 35.24 9.66
C THR A 1032 -1.58 34.79 10.91
N PRO A 1033 -0.71 33.75 10.86
CA PRO A 1033 0.12 33.38 11.99
C PRO A 1033 1.41 34.21 12.12
N GLY A 1034 1.80 34.92 11.05
CA GLY A 1034 3.11 35.55 10.86
C GLY A 1034 3.63 36.36 12.05
N PRO A 1035 2.90 37.42 12.50
CA PRO A 1035 3.39 38.32 13.54
C PRO A 1035 3.60 37.69 14.92
N ASN A 1036 3.02 36.53 15.17
CA ASN A 1036 3.14 35.83 16.45
C ASN A 1036 4.30 34.83 16.49
N TRP A 1037 4.94 34.50 15.36
CA TRP A 1037 6.07 33.56 15.33
C TRP A 1037 7.23 33.95 16.25
N PRO A 1038 7.71 35.21 16.29
CA PRO A 1038 8.78 35.59 17.23
C PRO A 1038 8.40 35.35 18.70
N THR A 1039 7.15 35.65 19.07
CA THR A 1039 6.63 35.43 20.42
C THR A 1039 6.47 33.94 20.72
N PHE A 1040 5.89 33.18 19.79
CA PHE A 1040 5.74 31.73 19.91
C PHE A 1040 7.11 31.04 20.08
N LEU A 1041 8.09 31.39 19.26
CA LEU A 1041 9.44 30.81 19.36
C LEU A 1041 10.11 31.15 20.70
N THR A 1042 9.88 32.36 21.22
CA THR A 1042 10.33 32.74 22.57
C THR A 1042 9.69 31.85 23.65
N PHE A 1043 8.38 31.60 23.53
CA PHE A 1043 7.64 30.70 24.40
C PHE A 1043 8.13 29.22 24.27
N ALA A 1044 8.34 28.75 23.05
CA ALA A 1044 8.76 27.40 22.73
C ALA A 1044 10.20 27.07 23.15
N SER A 1045 11.10 28.06 23.14
CA SER A 1045 12.49 27.89 23.60
C SER A 1045 12.63 27.50 25.08
N ARG A 1046 11.56 27.57 25.87
CA ARG A 1046 11.53 27.05 27.26
C ARG A 1046 11.38 25.54 27.33
N TYR A 1047 10.86 24.91 26.27
CA TYR A 1047 10.52 23.49 26.21
C TYR A 1047 11.43 22.71 25.27
N PHE A 1048 12.00 23.39 24.27
CA PHE A 1048 12.95 22.79 23.34
C PHE A 1048 14.39 22.99 23.82
N SER A 1049 15.16 21.92 23.78
CA SER A 1049 16.61 21.95 23.95
C SER A 1049 17.26 22.81 22.87
N LYS A 1050 18.34 23.52 23.23
CA LYS A 1050 19.21 24.13 22.23
C LYS A 1050 19.89 23.01 21.46
N ALA A 1051 19.85 23.02 20.13
CA ALA A 1051 20.63 22.10 19.32
C ALA A 1051 22.10 22.20 19.75
N LYS A 1052 22.77 21.06 20.00
CA LYS A 1052 24.21 21.07 20.23
C LYS A 1052 24.87 21.53 18.93
N PRO A 1053 25.71 22.59 18.96
CA PRO A 1053 26.36 23.10 17.77
C PRO A 1053 27.25 22.06 17.07
#